data_AF-A0A453CVE6-F1
#
_entry.id   AF-A0A453CVE6-F1
#
_cell.length_a   1.000
_cell.length_b   1.000
_cell.length_c   1.000
_cell.angle_alpha   90.00
_cell.angle_beta   90.00
_cell.angle_gamma   90.00
#
_symmetry.space_group_name_H-M   'P 1'
#
loop_
_entity.id
_entity.type
_entity.pdbx_description
1 polymer ?
#
loop_
_entity_poly.entity_id
_entity_poly.type
_entity_poly.pdbx_seq_one_letter_code
_entity_poly.pdbx_strand_id
1 'polypeptide(L)'
;MTESWSDAADVYFKAKCYTKCFLMCSKGKQLFNLGLQFLQQLEDHLAENSKSLEVSAIRKTYLENCAQHYFVCRDIKHMIHFVKAFSSMDHVRAFLKSRNLVDELFSLEMEKGNFLEAAGMAKHKGDVLLEVDMLEKADMFEDATRLLLLNIIVDSFWSSNSRGWPPKRYAEKEGSLARAKQMAKKVSEGFYSFACLEADALSDMKRSLPSLNCTLLDGRKCENLFVEFIASRLILDVHLQSQTSEYNLELGPGSEDDSSCNDMVARNQISPQTLAYAWNHWKSIIIKVLSHLHHTDGPELNDYEVLYEELCCKYFGLRKDGEDGRYVVLNMNSSWLSNAGRNSLQQDGNRCWLDVLQCHSCAQSFLMNELSSVGLSVLKKLETIVQIYPNPASSYALVRTTLIIKEIANFLEEPEFSMPKSTMKLRSFSALCERRFFELVFLVWRDGATRSLLRILDSPASYCLIADSLGANLRPRNKNLTYGHLGRTTVLLLHAARLDDALISRLLQYLDNDSDWAKFFRHLKRFLDTGVDRSYLIKNFRTALNSTFYDVTWRNELDYISPICYVGLMECLGFLASSYLLQKGCIYGTKSLLLNMLDCRTSKVYLDSCLVSNSSPDPDLEEMTFLSGRFIFDTIMSILRNKNTLRDWVQKTSTPSCSYTAVLLRLVVTLYPLILTHDGLGNCYEATNILLKHGVFKDLPVEFSQKIVRVLQLQMRSRTRGNFRRALADAVAAIGDRMVVMGPPKDIASFQNINADMISTEDLGDVQKVMAILRPEEASSVKEEAALLEKSDGKKNIPKAVPANKVESTSEIDLSDENTPFWDKFGAFQANKEGQKDARVIIQFLRSVVRWMEQAGFTGKLDAQLLEDIRRIRSEFDECIAG
;
A
#
# COMPACT_ATOMS: atom_id res chain seq x y z
N MET A 1 17.49 28.73 84.97
CA MET A 1 17.29 30.06 84.34
C MET A 1 16.26 30.00 83.20
N THR A 2 15.13 29.31 83.39
CA THR A 2 14.07 29.17 82.36
C THR A 2 12.88 30.09 82.64
N GLU A 3 12.52 30.32 83.91
CA GLU A 3 11.43 31.22 84.33
C GLU A 3 11.67 32.70 83.95
N SER A 4 12.92 33.17 83.94
CA SER A 4 13.23 34.56 83.62
C SER A 4 12.95 34.96 82.15
N TRP A 5 12.91 34.01 81.21
CA TRP A 5 12.69 34.31 79.78
C TRP A 5 11.20 34.29 79.40
N SER A 6 10.38 33.43 80.04
CA SER A 6 8.92 33.43 79.85
C SER A 6 8.29 34.70 80.41
N ASP A 7 8.68 35.09 81.62
CA ASP A 7 8.16 36.29 82.29
C ASP A 7 8.57 37.55 81.53
N ALA A 8 9.81 37.60 81.03
CA ALA A 8 10.28 38.69 80.18
C ALA A 8 9.51 38.77 78.86
N ALA A 9 9.24 37.64 78.20
CA ALA A 9 8.46 37.61 76.97
C ALA A 9 7.02 38.10 77.18
N ASP A 10 6.35 37.64 78.25
CA ASP A 10 4.99 38.08 78.60
C ASP A 10 4.92 39.58 78.93
N VAL A 11 5.90 40.09 79.70
CA VAL A 11 6.03 41.53 79.99
C VAL A 11 6.25 42.35 78.71
N TYR A 12 7.12 41.90 77.80
CA TYR A 12 7.34 42.59 76.52
C TYR A 12 6.12 42.53 75.59
N PHE A 13 5.35 41.43 75.63
CA PHE A 13 4.11 41.29 74.89
C PHE A 13 3.05 42.29 75.40
N LYS A 14 2.84 42.34 76.72
CA LYS A 14 1.93 43.31 77.38
C LYS A 14 2.37 44.76 77.15
N ALA A 15 3.67 45.02 77.11
CA ALA A 15 4.25 46.34 76.81
C ALA A 15 4.26 46.71 75.31
N LYS A 16 3.62 45.92 74.43
CA LYS A 16 3.57 46.12 72.98
C LYS A 16 4.95 46.19 72.30
N CYS A 17 5.99 45.65 72.93
CA CYS A 17 7.35 45.58 72.42
C CYS A 17 7.58 44.25 71.67
N TYR A 18 6.82 44.03 70.60
CA TYR A 18 6.70 42.72 69.93
C TYR A 18 8.03 42.16 69.41
N THR A 19 8.89 42.99 68.80
CA THR A 19 10.23 42.56 68.35
C THR A 19 11.08 41.98 69.48
N LYS A 20 11.07 42.61 70.67
CA LYS A 20 11.79 42.11 71.84
C LYS A 20 11.12 40.86 72.42
N CYS A 21 9.80 40.80 72.47
CA CYS A 21 9.06 39.61 72.91
C CYS A 21 9.45 38.36 72.11
N PHE A 22 9.36 38.42 70.78
CA PHE A 22 9.68 37.28 69.91
C PHE A 22 11.18 36.94 69.90
N LEU A 23 12.06 37.91 70.15
CA LEU A 23 13.50 37.68 70.31
C LEU A 23 13.80 36.94 71.62
N MET A 24 13.09 37.23 72.72
CA MET A 24 13.18 36.47 73.97
C MET A 24 12.61 35.06 73.83
N CYS A 25 11.47 34.91 73.14
CA CYS A 25 10.90 33.61 72.78
C CYS A 25 11.83 32.78 71.89
N SER A 26 12.63 33.44 71.03
CA SER A 26 13.63 32.77 70.18
C SER A 26 14.89 32.32 70.95
N LYS A 27 15.24 33.03 72.03
CA LYS A 27 16.40 32.71 72.89
C LYS A 27 16.10 31.59 73.89
N GLY A 28 14.88 31.54 74.44
CA GLY A 28 14.43 30.45 75.29
C GLY A 28 13.97 29.26 74.46
N LYS A 29 14.82 28.25 74.25
CA LYS A 29 14.52 27.08 73.39
C LYS A 29 13.23 26.30 73.74
N GLN A 30 12.72 26.43 74.96
CA GLN A 30 11.45 25.83 75.41
C GLN A 30 10.21 26.74 75.19
N LEU A 31 10.41 27.96 74.69
CA LEU A 31 9.37 28.99 74.56
C LEU A 31 8.85 29.13 73.12
N PHE A 32 9.24 28.25 72.19
CA PHE A 32 8.79 28.32 70.79
C PHE A 32 7.27 28.15 70.65
N ASN A 33 6.65 27.26 71.44
CA ASN A 33 5.19 27.11 71.45
C ASN A 33 4.49 28.31 72.11
N LEU A 34 5.09 28.90 73.15
CA LEU A 34 4.57 30.09 73.81
C LEU A 34 4.60 31.31 72.86
N GLY A 35 5.67 31.48 72.09
CA GLY A 35 5.71 32.52 71.07
C GLY A 35 4.76 32.27 69.90
N LEU A 36 4.44 31.02 69.55
CA LEU A 36 3.38 30.73 68.58
C LEU A 36 1.99 31.20 69.09
N GLN A 37 1.71 31.03 70.38
CA GLN A 37 0.48 31.52 71.03
C GLN A 37 0.43 33.05 71.07
N PHE A 38 1.54 33.72 71.40
CA PHE A 38 1.63 35.18 71.34
C PHE A 38 1.43 35.71 69.91
N LEU A 39 1.89 34.99 68.89
CA LEU A 39 1.63 35.32 67.49
C LEU A 39 0.14 35.28 67.14
N GLN A 40 -0.58 34.24 67.59
CA GLN A 40 -2.03 34.13 67.38
C GLN A 40 -2.78 35.28 68.09
N GLN A 41 -2.44 35.55 69.36
CA GLN A 41 -3.04 36.67 70.11
C GLN A 41 -2.76 38.04 69.47
N LEU A 42 -1.57 38.22 68.87
CA LEU A 42 -1.20 39.45 68.18
C LEU A 42 -2.04 39.67 66.91
N GLU A 43 -2.41 38.60 66.22
CA GLU A 43 -3.23 38.64 65.00
C GLU A 43 -4.70 38.94 65.31
N ASP A 44 -5.24 38.36 66.39
CA ASP A 44 -6.62 38.62 66.83
C ASP A 44 -6.84 40.08 67.31
N HIS A 45 -5.79 40.73 67.84
CA HIS A 45 -5.89 42.08 68.39
C HIS A 45 -5.65 43.23 67.38
N LEU A 46 -5.20 42.95 66.15
CA LEU A 46 -4.73 43.96 65.18
C LEU A 46 -5.50 44.00 63.85
N ALA A 47 -6.71 43.43 63.81
CA ALA A 47 -7.56 43.38 62.61
C ALA A 47 -7.95 44.77 62.05
N GLU A 48 -7.73 45.87 62.77
CA GLU A 48 -8.07 47.22 62.32
C GLU A 48 -6.85 48.18 62.33
N ASN A 49 -6.38 48.50 61.12
CA ASN A 49 -5.52 49.62 60.70
C ASN A 49 -3.97 49.55 60.78
N SER A 50 -3.37 49.83 59.60
CA SER A 50 -2.08 50.45 59.26
C SER A 50 -0.72 49.92 59.78
N LYS A 51 -0.66 48.88 60.63
CA LYS A 51 0.61 48.24 61.07
C LYS A 51 0.90 46.84 60.48
N SER A 52 0.22 46.44 59.41
CA SER A 52 0.29 45.05 58.89
C SER A 52 1.68 44.61 58.39
N LEU A 53 2.51 45.56 57.93
CA LEU A 53 3.81 45.25 57.34
C LEU A 53 4.89 44.92 58.39
N GLU A 54 4.84 45.58 59.55
CA GLU A 54 5.79 45.32 60.64
C GLU A 54 5.46 43.99 61.36
N VAL A 55 4.17 43.71 61.55
CA VAL A 55 3.70 42.45 62.16
C VAL A 55 4.00 41.25 61.27
N SER A 56 3.80 41.37 59.96
CA SER A 56 4.15 40.31 59.00
C SER A 56 5.65 40.05 58.92
N ALA A 57 6.49 41.11 59.02
CA ALA A 57 7.94 40.97 59.10
C ALA A 57 8.41 40.27 60.39
N ILE A 58 7.80 40.62 61.53
CA ILE A 58 8.08 39.98 62.83
C ILE A 58 7.67 38.51 62.81
N ARG A 59 6.46 38.19 62.30
CA ARG A 59 5.98 36.83 62.13
C ARG A 59 6.91 36.00 61.26
N LYS A 60 7.27 36.53 60.09
CA LYS A 60 8.18 35.88 59.15
C LYS A 60 9.50 35.52 59.83
N THR A 61 10.14 36.51 60.46
CA THR A 61 11.44 36.33 61.12
C THR A 61 11.38 35.32 62.27
N TYR A 62 10.32 35.36 63.08
CA TYR A 62 10.16 34.45 64.21
C TYR A 62 9.96 32.99 63.76
N LEU A 63 9.05 32.77 62.81
CA LEU A 63 8.74 31.42 62.30
C LEU A 63 9.95 30.82 61.54
N GLU A 64 10.66 31.62 60.75
CA GLU A 64 11.91 31.20 60.10
C GLU A 64 12.97 30.80 61.12
N ASN A 65 13.15 31.57 62.21
CA ASN A 65 14.11 31.24 63.26
C ASN A 65 13.75 29.94 63.99
N CYS A 66 12.47 29.71 64.28
CA CYS A 66 12.00 28.48 64.91
C CYS A 66 12.21 27.28 63.98
N ALA A 67 11.80 27.38 62.72
CA ALA A 67 12.01 26.33 61.73
C ALA A 67 13.51 26.05 61.51
N GLN A 68 14.36 27.10 61.43
CA GLN A 68 15.80 26.96 61.28
C GLN A 68 16.44 26.24 62.46
N HIS A 69 15.98 26.51 63.69
CA HIS A 69 16.47 25.82 64.88
C HIS A 69 16.24 24.31 64.79
N TYR A 70 14.99 23.89 64.54
CA TYR A 70 14.65 22.48 64.46
C TYR A 70 15.31 21.77 63.26
N PHE A 71 15.53 22.49 62.15
CA PHE A 71 16.32 21.99 61.03
C PHE A 71 17.77 21.68 61.44
N VAL A 72 18.45 22.59 62.16
CA VAL A 72 19.80 22.36 62.69
C VAL A 72 19.85 21.19 63.67
N CYS A 73 18.79 21.00 64.46
CA CYS A 73 18.64 19.87 65.38
C CYS A 73 18.31 18.54 64.68
N ARG A 74 18.17 18.51 63.35
CA ARG A 74 17.71 17.36 62.55
C ARG A 74 16.32 16.83 62.95
N ASP A 75 15.50 17.68 63.57
CA ASP A 75 14.13 17.35 63.93
C ASP A 75 13.15 17.91 62.87
N ILE A 76 13.03 17.15 61.78
CA ILE A 76 12.20 17.54 60.64
C ILE A 76 10.73 17.63 61.02
N LYS A 77 10.26 16.78 61.94
CA LYS A 77 8.84 16.74 62.35
C LYS A 77 8.41 18.04 63.02
N HIS A 78 9.20 18.53 63.98
CA HIS A 78 8.91 19.81 64.63
C HIS A 78 9.19 21.00 63.71
N MET A 79 10.20 20.94 62.86
CA MET A 79 10.43 21.97 61.84
C MET A 79 9.19 22.16 60.95
N ILE A 80 8.63 21.07 60.41
CA ILE A 80 7.44 21.11 59.54
C ILE A 80 6.24 21.72 60.25
N HIS A 81 6.11 21.56 61.58
CA HIS A 81 5.05 22.20 62.35
C HIS A 81 5.10 23.73 62.25
N PHE A 82 6.29 24.34 62.33
CA PHE A 82 6.46 25.80 62.16
C PHE A 82 6.38 26.24 60.70
N VAL A 83 6.86 25.42 59.76
CA VAL A 83 6.75 25.71 58.32
C VAL A 83 5.29 25.73 57.87
N LYS A 84 4.45 24.83 58.38
CA LYS A 84 2.98 24.84 58.14
C LYS A 84 2.30 26.14 58.60
N ALA A 85 2.91 26.88 59.54
CA ALA A 85 2.40 28.14 60.07
C ALA A 85 2.84 29.38 59.25
N PHE A 86 3.67 29.21 58.21
CA PHE A 86 4.06 30.31 57.33
C PHE A 86 2.84 30.90 56.61
N SER A 87 2.89 32.20 56.34
CA SER A 87 1.76 32.96 55.78
C SER A 87 1.53 32.75 54.29
N SER A 88 2.50 32.19 53.55
CA SER A 88 2.38 31.95 52.10
C SER A 88 3.08 30.64 51.71
N MET A 89 2.48 29.92 50.76
CA MET A 89 3.07 28.73 50.16
C MET A 89 4.38 29.03 49.42
N ASP A 90 4.54 30.22 48.85
CA ASP A 90 5.80 30.58 48.19
C ASP A 90 6.95 30.69 49.20
N HIS A 91 6.63 31.13 50.41
CA HIS A 91 7.59 31.13 51.51
C HIS A 91 7.91 29.70 51.96
N VAL A 92 6.91 28.82 52.09
CA VAL A 92 7.13 27.39 52.38
C VAL A 92 8.04 26.75 51.32
N ARG A 93 7.74 26.96 50.03
CA ARG A 93 8.52 26.47 48.89
C ARG A 93 9.95 26.99 48.92
N ALA A 94 10.16 28.29 49.10
CA ALA A 94 11.51 28.88 49.15
C ALA A 94 12.33 28.33 50.33
N PHE A 95 11.70 28.18 51.50
CA PHE A 95 12.36 27.67 52.69
C PHE A 95 12.76 26.20 52.57
N LEU A 96 11.89 25.35 52.05
CA LEU A 96 12.17 23.91 51.90
C LEU A 96 13.10 23.63 50.72
N LYS A 97 12.94 24.31 49.57
CA LYS A 97 13.84 24.19 48.42
C LYS A 97 15.28 24.59 48.77
N SER A 98 15.47 25.69 49.51
CA SER A 98 16.81 26.12 49.94
C SER A 98 17.52 25.15 50.89
N ARG A 99 16.79 24.17 51.45
CA ARG A 99 17.29 23.15 52.38
C ARG A 99 17.26 21.73 51.80
N ASN A 100 16.91 21.60 50.52
CA ASN A 100 16.79 20.33 49.79
C ASN A 100 15.81 19.32 50.43
N LEU A 101 14.72 19.81 51.07
CA LEU A 101 13.67 18.99 51.69
C LEU A 101 12.48 18.79 50.74
N VAL A 102 12.73 18.06 49.66
CA VAL A 102 11.80 17.92 48.52
C VAL A 102 10.65 16.96 48.85
N ASP A 103 10.89 15.87 49.56
CA ASP A 103 9.85 14.89 49.91
C ASP A 103 8.86 15.46 50.96
N GLU A 104 9.36 16.27 51.90
CA GLU A 104 8.51 16.99 52.86
C GLU A 104 7.70 18.10 52.18
N LEU A 105 8.30 18.82 51.24
CA LEU A 105 7.58 19.80 50.43
C LEU A 105 6.48 19.11 49.62
N PHE A 106 6.76 17.96 49.00
CA PHE A 106 5.76 17.18 48.26
C PHE A 106 4.59 16.78 49.17
N SER A 107 4.88 16.29 50.37
CA SER A 107 3.87 15.91 51.37
C SER A 107 3.00 17.12 51.78
N LEU A 108 3.59 18.31 51.90
CA LEU A 108 2.86 19.53 52.23
C LEU A 108 1.98 20.03 51.09
N GLU A 109 2.46 20.02 49.84
CA GLU A 109 1.64 20.37 48.68
C GLU A 109 0.44 19.41 48.57
N MET A 110 0.67 18.12 48.84
CA MET A 110 -0.38 17.10 48.92
C MET A 110 -1.41 17.36 50.02
N GLU A 111 -0.97 17.68 51.24
CA GLU A 111 -1.88 18.02 52.35
C GLU A 111 -2.71 19.28 52.05
N LYS A 112 -2.16 20.23 51.29
CA LYS A 112 -2.82 21.49 50.92
C LYS A 112 -3.71 21.39 49.68
N GLY A 113 -3.71 20.24 48.98
CA GLY A 113 -4.48 20.04 47.75
C GLY A 113 -3.86 20.71 46.51
N ASN A 114 -2.59 21.12 46.58
CA ASN A 114 -1.87 21.74 45.47
C ASN A 114 -1.32 20.66 44.53
N PHE A 115 -2.22 19.92 43.91
CA PHE A 115 -1.89 18.73 43.12
C PHE A 115 -1.08 19.02 41.86
N LEU A 116 -1.24 20.21 41.24
CA LEU A 116 -0.45 20.61 40.07
C LEU A 116 1.02 20.81 40.42
N GLU A 117 1.32 21.44 41.54
CA GLU A 117 2.68 21.59 42.03
C GLU A 117 3.28 20.25 42.44
N ALA A 118 2.49 19.38 43.08
CA ALA A 118 2.90 18.01 43.37
C ALA A 118 3.21 17.22 42.08
N ALA A 119 2.41 17.39 41.02
CA ALA A 119 2.67 16.80 39.70
C ALA A 119 3.97 17.33 39.10
N GLY A 120 4.20 18.65 39.18
CA GLY A 120 5.46 19.27 38.74
C GLY A 120 6.67 18.69 39.49
N MET A 121 6.55 18.48 40.80
CA MET A 121 7.59 17.84 41.61
C MET A 121 7.83 16.37 41.23
N ALA A 122 6.76 15.59 41.00
CA ALA A 122 6.85 14.20 40.53
C ALA A 122 7.52 14.12 39.15
N LYS A 123 7.14 15.03 38.24
CA LYS A 123 7.83 15.23 36.96
C LYS A 123 9.31 15.41 37.24
N HIS A 124 9.72 16.33 38.13
CA HIS A 124 11.13 16.65 38.45
C HIS A 124 11.90 15.47 39.03
N LYS A 125 11.21 14.63 39.80
CA LYS A 125 11.74 13.37 40.33
C LYS A 125 11.86 12.26 39.29
N GLY A 126 11.27 12.43 38.10
CA GLY A 126 11.23 11.42 37.05
C GLY A 126 10.26 10.27 37.34
N ASP A 127 9.34 10.43 38.29
CA ASP A 127 8.35 9.42 38.65
C ASP A 127 7.06 9.65 37.85
N VAL A 128 6.96 8.98 36.70
CA VAL A 128 5.89 9.17 35.73
C VAL A 128 4.53 8.73 36.27
N LEU A 129 4.46 7.61 37.01
CA LEU A 129 3.20 7.11 37.55
C LEU A 129 2.70 8.02 38.68
N LEU A 130 3.60 8.51 39.53
CA LEU A 130 3.23 9.50 40.53
C LEU A 130 2.74 10.80 39.89
N GLU A 131 3.37 11.26 38.81
CA GLU A 131 2.92 12.43 38.05
C GLU A 131 1.49 12.23 37.50
N VAL A 132 1.19 11.06 36.92
CA VAL A 132 -0.17 10.69 36.47
C VAL A 132 -1.16 10.74 37.62
N ASP A 133 -0.82 10.16 38.78
CA ASP A 133 -1.70 10.16 39.96
C ASP A 133 -2.00 11.58 40.45
N MET A 134 -1.03 12.49 40.38
CA MET A 134 -1.22 13.88 40.79
C MET A 134 -2.04 14.67 39.77
N LEU A 135 -1.80 14.47 38.48
CA LEU A 135 -2.59 15.10 37.41
C LEU A 135 -4.06 14.64 37.45
N GLU A 136 -4.31 13.37 37.72
CA GLU A 136 -5.68 12.85 37.89
C GLU A 136 -6.39 13.51 39.08
N LYS A 137 -5.70 13.73 40.20
CA LYS A 137 -6.25 14.44 41.37
C LYS A 137 -6.44 15.94 41.14
N ALA A 138 -5.68 16.52 40.22
CA ALA A 138 -5.81 17.91 39.78
C ALA A 138 -6.91 18.11 38.72
N ASP A 139 -7.69 17.07 38.40
CA ASP A 139 -8.69 17.04 37.31
C ASP A 139 -8.10 17.32 35.90
N MET A 140 -6.78 17.18 35.73
CA MET A 140 -6.08 17.28 34.45
C MET A 140 -6.11 15.94 33.70
N PHE A 141 -7.31 15.43 33.41
CA PHE A 141 -7.51 14.09 32.87
C PHE A 141 -6.87 13.85 31.49
N GLU A 142 -6.80 14.89 30.65
CA GLU A 142 -6.21 14.78 29.30
C GLU A 142 -4.70 14.51 29.38
N ASP A 143 -3.98 15.32 30.16
CA ASP A 143 -2.54 15.18 30.38
C ASP A 143 -2.20 13.87 31.12
N ALA A 144 -2.99 13.52 32.14
CA ALA A 144 -2.84 12.26 32.87
C ALA A 144 -3.00 11.06 31.94
N THR A 145 -3.99 11.09 31.04
CA THR A 145 -4.24 10.01 30.06
C THR A 145 -3.09 9.89 29.06
N ARG A 146 -2.67 11.00 28.44
CA ARG A 146 -1.56 11.00 27.46
C ARG A 146 -0.27 10.48 28.09
N LEU A 147 0.02 10.91 29.33
CA LEU A 147 1.22 10.50 30.03
C LEU A 147 1.19 9.02 30.43
N LEU A 148 0.03 8.52 30.90
CA LEU A 148 -0.14 7.11 31.23
C LEU A 148 0.01 6.22 29.98
N LEU A 149 -0.60 6.60 28.85
CA LEU A 149 -0.45 5.88 27.58
C LEU A 149 1.01 5.88 27.12
N LEU A 150 1.70 7.02 27.19
CA LEU A 150 3.13 7.11 26.86
C LEU A 150 3.97 6.17 27.74
N ASN A 151 3.69 6.11 29.04
CA ASN A 151 4.37 5.19 29.95
C ASN A 151 4.13 3.72 29.55
N ILE A 152 2.87 3.36 29.25
CA ILE A 152 2.50 2.01 28.81
C ILE A 152 3.21 1.64 27.49
N ILE A 153 3.33 2.58 26.54
CA ILE A 153 4.06 2.40 25.28
C ILE A 153 5.53 2.09 25.60
N VAL A 154 6.17 2.89 26.44
CA VAL A 154 7.58 2.69 26.82
C VAL A 154 7.82 1.35 27.50
N ASP A 155 6.96 0.95 28.43
CA ASP A 155 7.06 -0.33 29.13
C ASP A 155 6.83 -1.51 28.17
N SER A 156 5.92 -1.34 27.21
CA SER A 156 5.62 -2.35 26.19
C SER A 156 6.77 -2.54 25.21
N PHE A 157 7.35 -1.47 24.69
CA PHE A 157 8.35 -1.55 23.61
C PHE A 157 9.79 -1.57 24.11
N TRP A 158 10.10 -0.91 25.23
CA TRP A 158 11.48 -0.64 25.65
C TRP A 158 11.86 -1.16 27.04
N SER A 159 11.03 -1.97 27.67
CA SER A 159 11.40 -2.69 28.90
C SER A 159 12.72 -3.46 28.75
N SER A 160 13.41 -3.73 29.87
CA SER A 160 14.72 -4.38 29.91
C SER A 160 14.82 -5.60 28.98
N ASN A 161 15.87 -5.66 28.15
CA ASN A 161 16.11 -6.68 27.11
C ASN A 161 15.16 -6.65 25.90
N SER A 162 14.27 -5.65 25.77
CA SER A 162 13.47 -5.48 24.55
C SER A 162 14.31 -4.94 23.40
N ARG A 163 13.91 -5.27 22.16
CA ARG A 163 14.48 -4.70 20.93
C ARG A 163 13.56 -3.65 20.27
N GLY A 164 12.46 -3.28 20.91
CA GLY A 164 11.46 -2.37 20.34
C GLY A 164 10.28 -3.07 19.68
N TRP A 165 10.40 -4.35 19.30
CA TRP A 165 9.29 -5.14 18.78
C TRP A 165 9.53 -6.65 19.02
N PRO A 166 8.48 -7.46 19.27
CA PRO A 166 7.07 -7.11 19.48
C PRO A 166 6.78 -6.45 20.85
N PRO A 167 5.62 -5.79 21.02
CA PRO A 167 5.22 -5.25 22.31
C PRO A 167 5.17 -6.35 23.39
N LYS A 168 5.79 -6.10 24.54
CA LYS A 168 5.79 -7.05 25.67
C LYS A 168 4.50 -6.99 26.46
N ARG A 169 4.17 -8.16 27.01
CA ARG A 169 3.05 -8.37 27.93
C ARG A 169 3.51 -8.24 29.37
N TYR A 170 2.69 -7.65 30.23
CA TYR A 170 2.93 -7.59 31.67
C TYR A 170 1.61 -7.46 32.44
N ALA A 171 1.60 -7.93 33.69
CA ALA A 171 0.36 -8.17 34.44
C ALA A 171 -0.50 -6.92 34.65
N GLU A 172 0.12 -5.77 34.86
CA GLU A 172 -0.55 -4.50 35.19
C GLU A 172 -1.07 -3.76 33.95
N LYS A 173 -0.65 -4.15 32.74
CA LYS A 173 -0.88 -3.42 31.49
C LYS A 173 -2.37 -3.16 31.21
N GLU A 174 -3.19 -4.21 31.24
CA GLU A 174 -4.63 -4.10 30.96
C GLU A 174 -5.35 -3.25 32.02
N GLY A 175 -4.90 -3.30 33.27
CA GLY A 175 -5.41 -2.44 34.35
C GLY A 175 -5.09 -0.97 34.08
N SER A 176 -3.86 -0.66 33.68
CA SER A 176 -3.43 0.70 33.32
C SER A 176 -4.13 1.21 32.05
N LEU A 177 -4.35 0.35 31.05
CA LEU A 177 -5.13 0.69 29.85
C LEU A 177 -6.59 1.00 30.20
N ALA A 178 -7.21 0.22 31.07
CA ALA A 178 -8.57 0.48 31.55
C ALA A 178 -8.66 1.82 32.32
N ARG A 179 -7.66 2.12 33.15
CA ARG A 179 -7.55 3.41 33.86
C ARG A 179 -7.44 4.58 32.87
N ALA A 180 -6.60 4.45 31.83
CA ALA A 180 -6.47 5.47 30.79
C ALA A 180 -7.82 5.75 30.09
N LYS A 181 -8.58 4.71 29.72
CA LYS A 181 -9.91 4.86 29.13
C LYS A 181 -10.90 5.56 30.08
N GLN A 182 -10.87 5.25 31.37
CA GLN A 182 -11.74 5.88 32.38
C GLN A 182 -11.43 7.37 32.54
N MET A 183 -10.16 7.76 32.56
CA MET A 183 -9.75 9.16 32.61
C MET A 183 -10.15 9.90 31.32
N ALA A 184 -9.89 9.30 30.15
CA ALA A 184 -10.23 9.90 28.85
C ALA A 184 -11.73 10.21 28.72
N LYS A 185 -12.59 9.35 29.28
CA LYS A 185 -14.06 9.53 29.28
C LYS A 185 -14.51 10.82 29.97
N LYS A 186 -13.70 11.35 30.90
CA LYS A 186 -14.00 12.59 31.63
C LYS A 186 -13.61 13.86 30.85
N VAL A 187 -12.89 13.74 29.73
CA VAL A 187 -12.42 14.89 28.93
C VAL A 187 -13.43 15.26 27.84
N SER A 188 -13.60 14.39 26.84
CA SER A 188 -14.55 14.57 25.73
C SER A 188 -14.78 13.24 25.01
N GLU A 189 -15.87 13.14 24.24
CA GLU A 189 -16.16 11.94 23.44
C GLU A 189 -15.10 11.70 22.35
N GLY A 190 -14.63 12.78 21.70
CA GLY A 190 -13.57 12.70 20.69
C GLY A 190 -12.24 12.20 21.27
N PHE A 191 -11.81 12.74 22.41
CA PHE A 191 -10.59 12.30 23.09
C PHE A 191 -10.74 10.88 23.64
N TYR A 192 -11.92 10.51 24.16
CA TYR A 192 -12.20 9.15 24.61
C TYR A 192 -12.06 8.13 23.47
N SER A 193 -12.62 8.43 22.29
CA SER A 193 -12.47 7.57 21.10
C SER A 193 -10.99 7.42 20.71
N PHE A 194 -10.26 8.53 20.64
CA PHE A 194 -8.84 8.56 20.31
C PHE A 194 -8.00 7.71 21.29
N ALA A 195 -8.17 7.93 22.59
CA ALA A 195 -7.45 7.18 23.63
C ALA A 195 -7.86 5.71 23.67
N CYS A 196 -9.12 5.37 23.36
CA CYS A 196 -9.56 3.99 23.25
C CYS A 196 -8.86 3.27 22.11
N LEU A 197 -8.71 3.90 20.94
CA LEU A 197 -8.00 3.30 19.80
C LEU A 197 -6.54 3.01 20.14
N GLU A 198 -5.83 3.93 20.80
CA GLU A 198 -4.45 3.69 21.26
C GLU A 198 -4.38 2.57 22.29
N ALA A 199 -5.26 2.62 23.28
CA ALA A 199 -5.28 1.62 24.34
C ALA A 199 -5.60 0.22 23.79
N ASP A 200 -6.53 0.15 22.84
CA ASP A 200 -6.87 -1.06 22.13
C ASP A 200 -5.66 -1.55 21.33
N ALA A 201 -5.05 -0.71 20.50
CA ALA A 201 -3.87 -1.09 19.71
C ALA A 201 -2.72 -1.66 20.56
N LEU A 202 -2.60 -1.21 21.82
CA LEU A 202 -1.59 -1.67 22.78
C LEU A 202 -1.99 -2.93 23.57
N SER A 203 -3.26 -3.33 23.59
CA SER A 203 -3.76 -4.45 24.40
C SER A 203 -3.07 -5.78 24.05
N ASP A 204 -2.88 -6.63 25.07
CA ASP A 204 -2.27 -7.96 24.93
C ASP A 204 -3.25 -9.00 24.37
N MET A 205 -4.51 -8.64 24.14
CA MET A 205 -5.51 -9.51 23.53
C MET A 205 -5.11 -9.91 22.11
N LYS A 206 -5.23 -11.21 21.79
CA LYS A 206 -5.01 -11.68 20.41
C LYS A 206 -6.13 -11.14 19.52
N ARG A 207 -5.75 -10.49 18.43
CA ARG A 207 -6.68 -9.90 17.47
C ARG A 207 -6.73 -10.75 16.21
N SER A 208 -7.93 -10.90 15.66
CA SER A 208 -8.12 -11.47 14.33
C SER A 208 -7.69 -10.46 13.27
N LEU A 209 -7.42 -10.94 12.05
CA LEU A 209 -7.04 -10.09 10.93
C LEU A 209 -8.11 -9.02 10.61
N PRO A 210 -9.43 -9.32 10.63
CA PRO A 210 -10.47 -8.31 10.46
C PRO A 210 -10.46 -7.24 11.55
N SER A 211 -10.24 -7.64 12.82
CA SER A 211 -10.18 -6.69 13.95
C SER A 211 -8.99 -5.74 13.82
N LEU A 212 -7.84 -6.24 13.37
CA LEU A 212 -6.67 -5.40 13.07
C LEU A 212 -6.94 -4.45 11.90
N ASN A 213 -7.67 -4.91 10.87
CA ASN A 213 -8.04 -4.05 9.75
C ASN A 213 -9.00 -2.93 10.17
N CYS A 214 -9.99 -3.24 11.01
CA CYS A 214 -10.85 -2.20 11.60
C CYS A 214 -10.02 -1.19 12.40
N THR A 215 -9.08 -1.67 13.22
CA THR A 215 -8.18 -0.78 14.00
C THR A 215 -7.35 0.12 13.07
N LEU A 216 -6.84 -0.41 11.96
CA LEU A 216 -6.09 0.35 10.97
C LEU A 216 -6.96 1.44 10.32
N LEU A 217 -8.17 1.08 9.88
CA LEU A 217 -9.11 2.00 9.23
C LEU A 217 -9.62 3.08 10.20
N ASP A 218 -9.91 2.71 11.45
CA ASP A 218 -10.38 3.65 12.47
C ASP A 218 -9.26 4.58 12.93
N GLY A 219 -8.01 4.08 13.01
CA GLY A 219 -6.82 4.92 13.19
C GLY A 219 -6.72 6.01 12.13
N ARG A 220 -6.94 5.65 10.85
CA ARG A 220 -6.94 6.62 9.73
C ARG A 220 -8.06 7.64 9.82
N LYS A 221 -9.28 7.23 10.19
CA LYS A 221 -10.41 8.15 10.35
C LYS A 221 -10.19 9.16 11.48
N CYS A 222 -9.46 8.75 12.53
CA CYS A 222 -9.15 9.58 13.68
C CYS A 222 -7.78 10.27 13.56
N GLU A 223 -7.12 10.20 12.39
CA GLU A 223 -5.78 10.76 12.13
C GLU A 223 -4.73 10.32 13.17
N ASN A 224 -4.91 9.11 13.74
CA ASN A 224 -4.00 8.56 14.73
C ASN A 224 -2.92 7.69 14.07
N LEU A 225 -1.82 8.34 13.69
CA LEU A 225 -0.71 7.70 13.00
C LEU A 225 -0.02 6.61 13.83
N PHE A 226 -0.04 6.73 15.16
CA PHE A 226 0.49 5.69 16.05
C PHE A 226 -0.32 4.40 15.95
N VAL A 227 -1.66 4.50 15.96
CA VAL A 227 -2.54 3.35 15.78
C VAL A 227 -2.36 2.73 14.39
N GLU A 228 -2.26 3.55 13.33
CA GLU A 228 -1.99 3.04 11.97
C GLU A 228 -0.66 2.29 11.87
N PHE A 229 0.39 2.84 12.50
CA PHE A 229 1.71 2.23 12.57
C PHE A 229 1.68 0.86 13.27
N ILE A 230 1.04 0.78 14.43
CA ILE A 230 0.93 -0.47 15.21
C ILE A 230 0.05 -1.49 14.50
N ALA A 231 -1.12 -1.10 14.01
CA ALA A 231 -2.06 -2.01 13.37
C ALA A 231 -1.47 -2.62 12.09
N SER A 232 -0.81 -1.81 11.25
CA SER A 232 -0.14 -2.30 10.04
C SER A 232 1.02 -3.24 10.34
N ARG A 233 1.82 -2.96 11.39
CA ARG A 233 2.89 -3.86 11.83
C ARG A 233 2.36 -5.17 12.40
N LEU A 234 1.25 -5.16 13.12
CA LEU A 234 0.59 -6.37 13.62
C LEU A 234 0.01 -7.21 12.49
N ILE A 235 -0.59 -6.60 11.46
CA ILE A 235 -1.06 -7.32 10.26
C ILE A 235 0.13 -8.01 9.57
N LEU A 236 1.26 -7.32 9.44
CA LEU A 236 2.50 -7.92 8.93
C LEU A 236 2.93 -9.14 9.77
N ASP A 237 2.88 -9.04 11.09
CA ASP A 237 3.26 -10.16 11.96
C ASP A 237 2.33 -11.37 11.81
N VAL A 238 1.01 -11.16 11.63
CA VAL A 238 0.06 -12.25 11.33
C VAL A 238 0.50 -12.97 10.05
N HIS A 239 0.80 -12.23 8.98
CA HIS A 239 1.30 -12.81 7.73
C HIS A 239 2.63 -13.57 7.90
N LEU A 240 3.58 -13.00 8.64
CA LEU A 240 4.90 -13.61 8.87
C LEU A 240 4.81 -14.88 9.73
N GLN A 241 3.83 -14.95 10.64
CA GLN A 241 3.61 -16.11 11.52
C GLN A 241 2.74 -17.21 10.88
N SER A 242 1.86 -16.88 9.94
CA SER A 242 1.04 -17.85 9.22
C SER A 242 1.88 -18.86 8.43
N GLN A 243 1.36 -20.06 8.22
CA GLN A 243 2.00 -21.05 7.35
C GLN A 243 1.88 -20.65 5.87
N THR A 244 2.72 -21.20 5.00
CA THR A 244 2.62 -20.92 3.55
C THR A 244 1.36 -21.53 2.92
N SER A 245 0.84 -22.63 3.48
CA SER A 245 -0.40 -23.28 3.04
C SER A 245 -1.67 -22.48 3.34
N GLU A 246 -1.61 -21.52 4.26
CA GLU A 246 -2.73 -20.63 4.58
C GLU A 246 -2.91 -19.51 3.54
N TYR A 247 -1.94 -19.30 2.66
CA TYR A 247 -2.00 -18.27 1.62
C TYR A 247 -2.88 -18.69 0.45
N ASN A 248 -3.88 -17.87 0.14
CA ASN A 248 -4.69 -18.04 -1.04
C ASN A 248 -3.92 -17.60 -2.30
N LEU A 249 -3.59 -18.58 -3.16
CA LEU A 249 -2.91 -18.37 -4.43
C LEU A 249 -3.85 -18.46 -5.64
N GLU A 250 -5.12 -18.83 -5.44
CA GLU A 250 -6.10 -19.05 -6.52
C GLU A 250 -6.79 -17.75 -6.97
N LEU A 251 -6.32 -16.60 -6.48
CA LEU A 251 -6.89 -15.31 -6.83
C LEU A 251 -6.61 -15.00 -8.30
N GLY A 252 -7.69 -14.80 -9.04
CA GLY A 252 -7.64 -14.40 -10.44
C GLY A 252 -7.07 -12.98 -10.63
N PRO A 253 -6.71 -12.63 -11.86
CA PRO A 253 -6.29 -11.28 -12.23
C PRO A 253 -7.45 -10.28 -12.03
N GLY A 254 -7.29 -9.32 -11.11
CA GLY A 254 -8.30 -8.29 -10.83
C GLY A 254 -8.46 -7.93 -9.35
N SER A 255 -8.01 -8.77 -8.42
CA SER A 255 -8.09 -8.49 -6.96
C SER A 255 -7.04 -7.47 -6.47
N GLU A 256 -6.65 -6.53 -7.31
CA GLU A 256 -5.41 -5.75 -7.18
C GLU A 256 -5.62 -4.39 -6.52
N ASP A 257 -6.87 -3.94 -6.41
CA ASP A 257 -7.19 -2.65 -5.81
C ASP A 257 -7.07 -2.72 -4.28
N ASP A 258 -6.69 -1.60 -3.66
CA ASP A 258 -6.61 -1.49 -2.19
C ASP A 258 -7.93 -1.87 -1.49
N SER A 259 -9.07 -1.62 -2.16
CA SER A 259 -10.40 -2.06 -1.71
C SER A 259 -10.49 -3.59 -1.64
N SER A 260 -9.99 -4.29 -2.66
CA SER A 260 -9.98 -5.76 -2.72
C SER A 260 -9.11 -6.37 -1.61
N CYS A 261 -7.92 -5.80 -1.37
CA CYS A 261 -7.07 -6.26 -0.26
C CYS A 261 -7.74 -6.06 1.10
N ASN A 262 -8.40 -4.91 1.30
CA ASN A 262 -9.16 -4.65 2.53
C ASN A 262 -10.30 -5.64 2.74
N ASP A 263 -11.06 -5.96 1.68
CA ASP A 263 -12.15 -6.93 1.74
C ASP A 263 -11.65 -8.34 2.08
N MET A 264 -10.49 -8.73 1.54
CA MET A 264 -9.86 -10.01 1.85
C MET A 264 -9.44 -10.11 3.32
N VAL A 265 -8.75 -9.08 3.81
CA VAL A 265 -8.28 -8.99 5.20
C VAL A 265 -9.49 -8.99 6.15
N ALA A 266 -10.59 -8.31 5.79
CA ALA A 266 -11.86 -8.30 6.53
C ALA A 266 -12.56 -9.67 6.53
N ARG A 267 -12.33 -10.52 5.52
CA ARG A 267 -12.80 -11.92 5.47
C ARG A 267 -11.82 -12.91 6.12
N ASN A 268 -10.79 -12.42 6.82
CA ASN A 268 -9.74 -13.22 7.43
C ASN A 268 -8.98 -14.09 6.41
N GLN A 269 -8.83 -13.59 5.18
CA GLN A 269 -8.08 -14.25 4.12
C GLN A 269 -6.71 -13.57 3.96
N ILE A 270 -5.69 -14.39 3.71
CA ILE A 270 -4.33 -13.90 3.45
C ILE A 270 -3.88 -14.34 2.06
N SER A 271 -3.15 -13.46 1.40
CA SER A 271 -2.54 -13.65 0.09
C SER A 271 -1.22 -12.88 -0.01
N PRO A 272 -0.37 -13.18 -1.01
CA PRO A 272 0.85 -12.39 -1.23
C PRO A 272 0.57 -10.90 -1.42
N GLN A 273 -0.57 -10.56 -2.03
CA GLN A 273 -1.01 -9.19 -2.26
C GLN A 273 -1.37 -8.48 -0.95
N THR A 274 -2.12 -9.11 -0.05
CA THR A 274 -2.44 -8.53 1.27
C THR A 274 -1.19 -8.32 2.14
N LEU A 275 -0.18 -9.20 2.03
CA LEU A 275 1.12 -9.01 2.69
C LEU A 275 1.85 -7.78 2.10
N ALA A 276 1.87 -7.65 0.78
CA ALA A 276 2.46 -6.48 0.12
C ALA A 276 1.73 -5.18 0.48
N TYR A 277 0.40 -5.23 0.59
CA TYR A 277 -0.44 -4.11 1.02
C TYR A 277 -0.05 -3.64 2.43
N ALA A 278 -0.01 -4.56 3.40
CA ALA A 278 0.39 -4.25 4.77
C ALA A 278 1.84 -3.73 4.84
N TRP A 279 2.76 -4.31 4.06
CA TRP A 279 4.14 -3.85 3.95
C TRP A 279 4.23 -2.43 3.41
N ASN A 280 3.57 -2.14 2.29
CA ASN A 280 3.61 -0.83 1.65
C ASN A 280 3.02 0.25 2.55
N HIS A 281 1.95 -0.06 3.28
CA HIS A 281 1.35 0.88 4.22
C HIS A 281 2.29 1.19 5.39
N TRP A 282 2.81 0.15 6.08
CA TRP A 282 3.75 0.32 7.18
C TRP A 282 5.05 1.04 6.74
N LYS A 283 5.61 0.63 5.59
CA LYS A 283 6.78 1.26 4.95
C LYS A 283 6.53 2.74 4.69
N SER A 284 5.35 3.12 4.18
CA SER A 284 5.02 4.52 3.88
C SER A 284 5.07 5.40 5.13
N ILE A 285 4.54 4.91 6.26
CA ILE A 285 4.61 5.63 7.54
C ILE A 285 6.07 5.82 7.97
N ILE A 286 6.89 4.76 7.91
CA ILE A 286 8.32 4.82 8.25
C ILE A 286 9.07 5.82 7.37
N ILE A 287 8.87 5.81 6.06
CA ILE A 287 9.55 6.75 5.13
C ILE A 287 9.19 8.19 5.48
N LYS A 288 7.91 8.47 5.76
CA LYS A 288 7.45 9.81 6.13
C LYS A 288 8.09 10.29 7.43
N VAL A 289 8.19 9.40 8.43
CA VAL A 289 8.90 9.69 9.67
C VAL A 289 10.39 9.93 9.43
N LEU A 290 11.06 9.10 8.62
CA LEU A 290 12.47 9.28 8.27
C LEU A 290 12.71 10.61 7.53
N SER A 291 11.82 11.00 6.63
CA SER A 291 11.91 12.29 5.95
C SER A 291 11.76 13.45 6.94
N HIS A 292 10.84 13.35 7.89
CA HIS A 292 10.66 14.36 8.95
C HIS A 292 11.93 14.50 9.80
N LEU A 293 12.51 13.39 10.25
CA LEU A 293 13.74 13.38 11.06
C LEU A 293 14.96 13.98 10.33
N HIS A 294 14.95 14.03 8.99
CA HIS A 294 16.00 14.62 8.17
C HIS A 294 15.93 16.15 8.04
N HIS A 295 14.75 16.76 8.22
CA HIS A 295 14.56 18.20 8.05
C HIS A 295 14.65 18.88 9.42
N THR A 296 15.85 19.34 9.80
CA THR A 296 16.08 20.03 11.08
C THR A 296 15.94 21.55 11.01
N ASP A 297 15.89 22.13 9.80
CA ASP A 297 15.90 23.58 9.60
C ASP A 297 14.79 24.04 8.64
N GLY A 298 13.63 24.40 9.18
CA GLY A 298 12.53 25.04 8.47
C GLY A 298 11.58 25.78 9.42
N PRO A 299 11.03 26.96 9.05
CA PRO A 299 10.09 27.68 9.91
C PRO A 299 8.70 27.06 9.82
N GLU A 300 8.08 26.85 10.99
CA GLU A 300 6.73 26.32 11.24
C GLU A 300 6.45 24.91 10.69
N LEU A 301 6.38 23.95 11.63
CA LEU A 301 5.95 22.58 11.34
C LEU A 301 4.56 22.61 10.70
N ASN A 302 4.40 22.04 9.51
CA ASN A 302 3.05 21.85 8.97
C ASN A 302 2.27 20.81 9.81
N ASP A 303 0.94 20.77 9.70
CA ASP A 303 0.10 19.85 10.49
C ASP A 303 0.52 18.36 10.35
N TYR A 304 1.07 17.96 9.19
CA TYR A 304 1.59 16.60 8.99
C TYR A 304 2.93 16.36 9.70
N GLU A 305 3.82 17.35 9.78
CA GLU A 305 5.10 17.24 10.50
C GLU A 305 4.88 17.10 12.01
N VAL A 306 3.83 17.74 12.56
CA VAL A 306 3.42 17.55 13.96
C VAL A 306 3.02 16.09 14.23
N LEU A 307 2.27 15.47 13.30
CA LEU A 307 1.85 14.06 13.44
C LEU A 307 3.04 13.08 13.42
N TYR A 308 4.03 13.31 12.55
CA TYR A 308 5.23 12.47 12.50
C TYR A 308 6.11 12.64 13.73
N GLU A 309 6.24 13.88 14.23
CA GLU A 309 6.93 14.18 15.47
C GLU A 309 6.25 13.52 16.67
N GLU A 310 4.92 13.56 16.73
CA GLU A 310 4.15 12.92 17.80
C GLU A 310 4.33 11.40 17.78
N LEU A 311 4.28 10.76 16.59
CA LEU A 311 4.57 9.34 16.44
C LEU A 311 5.98 8.99 16.94
N CYS A 312 7.00 9.77 16.53
CA CYS A 312 8.38 9.61 17.02
C CYS A 312 8.45 9.71 18.54
N CYS A 313 7.86 10.75 19.11
CA CYS A 313 7.88 10.98 20.54
C CYS A 313 7.21 9.84 21.31
N LYS A 314 6.04 9.39 20.86
CA LYS A 314 5.33 8.25 21.45
C LYS A 314 6.15 6.98 21.35
N TYR A 315 6.54 6.60 20.13
CA TYR A 315 7.20 5.32 19.89
C TYR A 315 8.53 5.21 20.61
N PHE A 316 9.33 6.28 20.70
CA PHE A 316 10.64 6.26 21.36
C PHE A 316 10.61 6.64 22.85
N GLY A 317 9.46 7.06 23.38
CA GLY A 317 9.33 7.45 24.79
C GLY A 317 9.96 8.79 25.12
N LEU A 318 9.72 9.79 24.28
CA LEU A 318 10.28 11.13 24.39
C LEU A 318 9.23 12.11 24.89
N ARG A 319 9.64 13.01 25.78
CA ARG A 319 8.84 14.17 26.22
C ARG A 319 9.60 15.45 25.92
N LYS A 320 8.95 16.45 25.31
CA LYS A 320 9.55 17.78 25.14
C LYS A 320 9.73 18.44 26.52
N ASP A 321 10.89 19.04 26.79
CA ASP A 321 11.14 19.80 28.01
C ASP A 321 11.35 21.29 27.70
N GLY A 322 10.29 22.07 27.87
CA GLY A 322 10.31 23.52 27.61
C GLY A 322 10.51 23.88 26.13
N GLU A 323 10.95 25.11 25.88
CA GLU A 323 11.22 25.65 24.54
C GLU A 323 12.64 25.32 24.03
N ASP A 324 13.52 24.84 24.91
CA ASP A 324 14.95 24.63 24.63
C ASP A 324 15.23 23.26 24.01
N GLY A 325 14.74 22.98 22.79
CA GLY A 325 15.27 21.96 21.86
C GLY A 325 15.80 20.64 22.46
N ARG A 326 15.17 20.10 23.52
CA ARG A 326 15.65 18.94 24.29
C ARG A 326 14.50 17.99 24.60
N TYR A 327 14.81 16.70 24.56
CA TYR A 327 13.88 15.62 24.88
C TYR A 327 14.27 14.93 26.18
N VAL A 328 13.28 14.72 27.07
CA VAL A 328 13.37 13.77 28.18
C VAL A 328 13.18 12.38 27.64
N VAL A 329 14.14 11.50 27.91
CA VAL A 329 14.05 10.09 27.54
C VAL A 329 13.51 9.30 28.73
N LEU A 330 12.33 8.72 28.59
CA LEU A 330 11.64 8.01 29.68
C LEU A 330 12.34 6.72 30.09
N ASN A 331 13.08 6.08 29.18
CA ASN A 331 13.81 4.85 29.49
C ASN A 331 15.20 4.87 28.84
N MET A 332 16.22 5.07 29.68
CA MET A 332 17.63 5.13 29.25
C MET A 332 18.18 3.78 28.78
N ASN A 333 17.51 2.69 29.12
CA ASN A 333 17.92 1.34 28.74
C ASN A 333 17.37 0.91 27.38
N SER A 334 16.60 1.77 26.71
CA SER A 334 16.01 1.49 25.40
C SER A 334 17.05 1.12 24.34
N SER A 335 16.79 0.09 23.55
CA SER A 335 17.74 -0.42 22.55
C SER A 335 17.91 0.50 21.33
N TRP A 336 16.99 1.45 21.12
CA TRP A 336 17.11 2.45 20.05
C TRP A 336 18.20 3.49 20.34
N LEU A 337 18.57 3.69 21.61
CA LEU A 337 19.68 4.55 21.99
C LEU A 337 21.01 3.86 21.63
N SER A 338 21.68 4.40 20.61
CA SER A 338 23.02 3.99 20.24
C SER A 338 24.03 4.23 21.37
N ASN A 339 25.20 3.60 21.31
CA ASN A 339 26.26 3.87 22.30
C ASN A 339 26.65 5.35 22.32
N ALA A 340 26.67 6.02 21.17
CA ALA A 340 26.92 7.45 21.08
C ALA A 340 25.78 8.25 21.74
N GLY A 341 24.52 7.88 21.48
CA GLY A 341 23.36 8.51 22.13
C GLY A 341 23.39 8.37 23.65
N ARG A 342 23.73 7.18 24.17
CA ARG A 342 23.87 6.94 25.61
C ARG A 342 24.98 7.78 26.25
N ASN A 343 26.10 7.95 25.56
CA ASN A 343 27.21 8.77 26.04
C ASN A 343 26.88 10.28 26.03
N SER A 344 25.92 10.69 25.19
CA SER A 344 25.46 12.08 25.08
C SER A 344 24.29 12.40 26.03
N LEU A 345 23.78 11.42 26.79
CA LEU A 345 22.71 11.66 27.76
C LEU A 345 23.20 12.55 28.90
N GLN A 346 22.50 13.65 29.13
CA GLN A 346 22.71 14.47 30.32
C GLN A 346 21.75 14.02 31.40
N GLN A 347 22.22 13.89 32.64
CA GLN A 347 21.41 13.44 33.77
C GLN A 347 21.13 14.60 34.73
N ASP A 348 19.86 14.80 35.08
CA ASP A 348 19.42 15.70 36.15
C ASP A 348 18.57 14.90 37.13
N GLY A 349 19.17 14.49 38.25
CA GLY A 349 18.56 13.54 39.19
C GLY A 349 18.24 12.20 38.50
N ASN A 350 16.96 11.85 38.43
CA ASN A 350 16.48 10.64 37.76
C ASN A 350 16.09 10.87 36.29
N ARG A 351 16.08 12.12 35.82
CA ARG A 351 15.75 12.44 34.44
C ARG A 351 16.99 12.36 33.57
N CYS A 352 16.80 11.89 32.34
CA CYS A 352 17.83 11.97 31.32
C CYS A 352 17.33 12.70 30.09
N TRP A 353 18.21 13.54 29.56
CA TRP A 353 17.93 14.43 28.45
C TRP A 353 18.83 14.12 27.28
N LEU A 354 18.28 14.29 26.09
CA LEU A 354 19.02 14.21 24.85
C LEU A 354 18.69 15.43 24.00
N ASP A 355 19.72 15.99 23.36
CA ASP A 355 19.56 17.02 22.34
C ASP A 355 18.73 16.50 21.16
N VAL A 356 17.90 17.37 20.56
CA VAL A 356 17.01 17.01 19.43
C VAL A 356 17.78 16.34 18.30
N LEU A 357 18.96 16.85 17.91
CA LEU A 357 19.74 16.31 16.80
C LEU A 357 20.25 14.89 17.10
N GLN A 358 20.73 14.69 18.34
CA GLN A 358 21.19 13.37 18.80
C GLN A 358 20.03 12.37 18.88
N CYS A 359 18.85 12.85 19.30
CA CYS A 359 17.63 12.06 19.35
C CYS A 359 17.20 11.60 17.95
N HIS A 360 17.10 12.54 17.01
CA HIS A 360 16.73 12.27 15.63
C HIS A 360 17.72 11.29 14.98
N SER A 361 19.03 11.48 15.19
CA SER A 361 20.05 10.58 14.66
C SER A 361 19.92 9.14 15.18
N CYS A 362 19.63 8.96 16.47
CA CYS A 362 19.41 7.63 17.06
C CYS A 362 18.12 6.98 16.55
N ALA A 363 17.01 7.75 16.54
CA ALA A 363 15.73 7.30 16.01
C ALA A 363 15.84 6.88 14.54
N GLN A 364 16.48 7.69 13.72
CA GLN A 364 16.71 7.41 12.30
C GLN A 364 17.50 6.11 12.12
N SER A 365 18.62 5.97 12.83
CA SER A 365 19.44 4.75 12.77
C SER A 365 18.65 3.50 13.17
N PHE A 366 17.77 3.61 14.17
CA PHE A 366 16.91 2.51 14.58
C PHE A 366 15.86 2.17 13.50
N LEU A 367 15.11 3.15 13.01
CA LEU A 367 14.05 2.93 12.01
C LEU A 367 14.60 2.37 10.70
N MET A 368 15.79 2.81 10.29
CA MET A 368 16.49 2.26 9.12
C MET A 368 16.83 0.77 9.29
N ASN A 369 17.32 0.38 10.48
CA ASN A 369 17.58 -1.03 10.79
C ASN A 369 16.29 -1.85 10.83
N GLU A 370 15.22 -1.31 11.42
CA GLU A 370 13.92 -1.98 11.49
C GLU A 370 13.32 -2.16 10.08
N LEU A 371 13.31 -1.10 9.27
CA LEU A 371 12.86 -1.14 7.88
C LEU A 371 13.56 -2.24 7.08
N SER A 372 14.89 -2.33 7.20
CA SER A 372 15.68 -3.38 6.54
C SER A 372 15.37 -4.78 7.08
N SER A 373 15.27 -4.94 8.41
CA SER A 373 15.00 -6.22 9.07
C SER A 373 13.62 -6.79 8.72
N VAL A 374 12.59 -5.94 8.78
CA VAL A 374 11.21 -6.30 8.43
C VAL A 374 11.11 -6.58 6.94
N GLY A 375 11.70 -5.75 6.09
CA GLY A 375 11.74 -5.95 4.64
C GLY A 375 12.38 -7.29 4.27
N LEU A 376 13.51 -7.64 4.87
CA LEU A 376 14.14 -8.96 4.67
C LEU A 376 13.27 -10.13 5.16
N SER A 377 12.49 -9.94 6.23
CA SER A 377 11.57 -10.96 6.74
C SER A 377 10.39 -11.17 5.79
N VAL A 378 9.84 -10.08 5.24
CA VAL A 378 8.79 -10.11 4.20
C VAL A 378 9.31 -10.81 2.94
N LEU A 379 10.50 -10.44 2.46
CA LEU A 379 11.14 -11.09 1.31
C LEU A 379 11.33 -12.59 1.53
N LYS A 380 11.80 -13.01 2.71
CA LYS A 380 11.95 -14.43 3.05
C LYS A 380 10.61 -15.18 3.05
N LYS A 381 9.55 -14.55 3.56
CA LYS A 381 8.20 -15.15 3.52
C LYS A 381 7.71 -15.31 2.07
N LEU A 382 7.84 -14.27 1.25
CA LEU A 382 7.44 -14.32 -0.15
C LEU A 382 8.29 -15.30 -0.98
N GLU A 383 9.58 -15.43 -0.68
CA GLU A 383 10.46 -16.44 -1.28
C GLU A 383 9.91 -17.86 -1.08
N THR A 384 9.47 -18.19 0.14
CA THR A 384 8.88 -19.52 0.40
C THR A 384 7.59 -19.77 -0.39
N ILE A 385 6.85 -18.71 -0.72
CA ILE A 385 5.63 -18.79 -1.52
C ILE A 385 5.96 -18.97 -3.01
N VAL A 386 6.91 -18.21 -3.55
CA VAL A 386 7.30 -18.30 -4.98
C VAL A 386 7.90 -19.66 -5.35
N GLN A 387 8.47 -20.37 -4.37
CA GLN A 387 9.02 -21.72 -4.54
C GLN A 387 7.95 -22.82 -4.61
N ILE A 388 6.67 -22.51 -4.35
CA ILE A 388 5.57 -23.48 -4.50
C ILE A 388 5.47 -23.94 -5.96
N TYR A 389 5.16 -25.23 -6.15
CA TYR A 389 4.98 -25.80 -7.48
C TYR A 389 3.76 -25.18 -8.17
N PRO A 390 3.92 -24.61 -9.38
CA PRO A 390 2.83 -23.89 -10.04
C PRO A 390 1.75 -24.87 -10.54
N ASN A 391 0.50 -24.51 -10.31
CA ASN A 391 -0.66 -25.07 -11.02
C ASN A 391 -1.35 -23.95 -11.82
N PRO A 392 -2.26 -24.24 -12.76
CA PRO A 392 -2.91 -23.21 -13.59
C PRO A 392 -3.57 -22.08 -12.78
N ALA A 393 -4.22 -22.42 -11.66
CA ALA A 393 -4.89 -21.44 -10.79
C ALA A 393 -3.92 -20.52 -10.02
N SER A 394 -2.75 -21.02 -9.62
CA SER A 394 -1.75 -20.29 -8.82
C SER A 394 -0.66 -19.61 -9.62
N SER A 395 -0.49 -19.97 -10.90
CA SER A 395 0.62 -19.47 -11.72
C SER A 395 0.63 -17.95 -11.82
N TYR A 396 -0.54 -17.32 -11.95
CA TYR A 396 -0.66 -15.85 -11.96
C TYR A 396 -0.19 -15.24 -10.63
N ALA A 397 -0.71 -15.72 -9.50
CA ALA A 397 -0.34 -15.23 -8.18
C ALA A 397 1.16 -15.40 -7.91
N LEU A 398 1.78 -16.49 -8.38
CA LEU A 398 3.22 -16.73 -8.25
C LEU A 398 4.06 -15.76 -9.11
N VAL A 399 3.61 -15.42 -10.32
CA VAL A 399 4.26 -14.36 -11.13
C VAL A 399 4.18 -13.03 -10.37
N ARG A 400 3.00 -12.65 -9.87
CA ARG A 400 2.82 -11.41 -9.13
C ARG A 400 3.65 -11.37 -7.85
N THR A 401 3.72 -12.47 -7.12
CA THR A 401 4.58 -12.61 -5.93
C THR A 401 6.04 -12.37 -6.30
N THR A 402 6.49 -12.88 -7.45
CA THR A 402 7.85 -12.65 -7.97
C THR A 402 8.12 -11.17 -8.22
N LEU A 403 7.14 -10.44 -8.76
CA LEU A 403 7.24 -8.99 -8.95
C LEU A 403 7.28 -8.24 -7.62
N ILE A 404 6.41 -8.58 -6.67
CA ILE A 404 6.40 -7.98 -5.33
C ILE A 404 7.77 -8.15 -4.64
N ILE A 405 8.37 -9.34 -4.71
CA ILE A 405 9.72 -9.57 -4.18
C ILE A 405 10.73 -8.61 -4.83
N LYS A 406 10.68 -8.44 -6.16
CA LYS A 406 11.57 -7.53 -6.87
C LYS A 406 11.34 -6.06 -6.49
N GLU A 407 10.09 -5.63 -6.33
CA GLU A 407 9.76 -4.26 -5.90
C GLU A 407 10.31 -3.96 -4.50
N ILE A 408 10.11 -4.87 -3.55
CA ILE A 408 10.62 -4.73 -2.18
C ILE A 408 12.15 -4.79 -2.17
N ALA A 409 12.76 -5.70 -2.95
CA ALA A 409 14.21 -5.82 -3.02
C ALA A 409 14.85 -4.54 -3.60
N ASN A 410 14.32 -4.02 -4.71
CA ASN A 410 14.80 -2.78 -5.32
C ASN A 410 14.70 -1.60 -4.34
N PHE A 411 13.58 -1.47 -3.63
CA PHE A 411 13.42 -0.44 -2.59
C PHE A 411 14.49 -0.53 -1.49
N LEU A 412 14.82 -1.74 -1.02
CA LEU A 412 15.87 -1.94 -0.01
C LEU A 412 17.30 -1.79 -0.57
N GLU A 413 17.47 -1.75 -1.89
CA GLU A 413 18.74 -1.47 -2.58
C GLU A 413 18.93 0.02 -2.88
N GLU A 414 17.89 0.86 -2.76
CA GLU A 414 17.99 2.30 -2.95
C GLU A 414 19.04 2.90 -2.00
N PRO A 415 19.95 3.78 -2.48
CA PRO A 415 21.04 4.31 -1.66
C PRO A 415 20.58 4.91 -0.33
N GLU A 416 19.42 5.57 -0.34
CA GLU A 416 18.80 6.20 0.82
C GLU A 416 18.37 5.19 1.90
N PHE A 417 18.01 3.96 1.51
CA PHE A 417 17.46 2.91 2.39
C PHE A 417 18.38 1.68 2.54
N SER A 418 19.47 1.65 1.78
CA SER A 418 20.37 0.52 1.68
C SER A 418 21.21 0.31 2.95
N MET A 419 21.29 -0.95 3.39
CA MET A 419 22.14 -1.34 4.52
C MET A 419 23.30 -2.23 4.04
N PRO A 420 24.56 -1.98 4.45
CA PRO A 420 25.71 -2.75 3.98
C PRO A 420 25.62 -4.25 4.27
N LYS A 421 24.90 -4.64 5.34
CA LYS A 421 24.72 -6.03 5.74
C LYS A 421 23.63 -6.77 4.94
N SER A 422 22.72 -6.06 4.26
CA SER A 422 21.60 -6.66 3.51
C SER A 422 21.93 -6.94 2.05
N THR A 423 22.92 -6.25 1.47
CA THR A 423 23.20 -6.24 0.03
C THR A 423 23.46 -7.63 -0.56
N MET A 424 24.15 -8.52 0.16
CA MET A 424 24.42 -9.88 -0.32
C MET A 424 23.16 -10.76 -0.35
N LYS A 425 22.23 -10.57 0.60
CA LYS A 425 20.94 -11.29 0.63
C LYS A 425 19.99 -10.77 -0.45
N LEU A 426 19.98 -9.46 -0.71
CA LEU A 426 19.15 -8.85 -1.75
C LEU A 426 19.50 -9.40 -3.15
N ARG A 427 20.80 -9.59 -3.44
CA ARG A 427 21.25 -10.26 -4.68
C ARG A 427 20.69 -11.67 -4.85
N SER A 428 20.57 -12.46 -3.78
CA SER A 428 19.99 -13.81 -3.89
C SER A 428 18.50 -13.78 -4.23
N PHE A 429 17.75 -12.80 -3.71
CA PHE A 429 16.35 -12.60 -4.09
C PHE A 429 16.23 -12.15 -5.55
N SER A 430 17.06 -11.22 -6.01
CA SER A 430 17.06 -10.79 -7.42
C SER A 430 17.32 -11.97 -8.38
N ALA A 431 18.32 -12.81 -8.08
CA ALA A 431 18.61 -14.00 -8.89
C ALA A 431 17.45 -15.03 -8.90
N LEU A 432 16.78 -15.22 -7.75
CA LEU A 432 15.58 -16.06 -7.66
C LEU A 432 14.45 -15.49 -8.53
N CYS A 433 14.18 -14.19 -8.43
CA CYS A 433 13.13 -13.52 -9.18
C CYS A 433 13.37 -13.61 -10.68
N GLU A 434 14.59 -13.36 -11.15
CA GLU A 434 14.95 -13.49 -12.57
C GLU A 434 14.62 -14.90 -13.08
N ARG A 435 15.08 -15.95 -12.39
CA ARG A 435 14.82 -17.33 -12.79
C ARG A 435 13.32 -17.65 -12.80
N ARG A 436 12.62 -17.33 -11.71
CA ARG A 436 11.20 -17.70 -11.53
C ARG A 436 10.26 -16.90 -12.42
N PHE A 437 10.58 -15.64 -12.71
CA PHE A 437 9.80 -14.80 -13.61
C PHE A 437 9.71 -15.43 -15.00
N PHE A 438 10.84 -15.78 -15.63
CA PHE A 438 10.84 -16.42 -16.94
C PHE A 438 10.24 -17.84 -16.93
N GLU A 439 10.31 -18.57 -15.82
CA GLU A 439 9.65 -19.87 -15.71
C GLU A 439 8.12 -19.74 -15.67
N LEU A 440 7.62 -18.83 -14.82
CA LEU A 440 6.20 -18.69 -14.52
C LEU A 440 5.43 -17.91 -15.59
N VAL A 441 6.02 -16.84 -16.16
CA VAL A 441 5.35 -16.05 -17.23
C VAL A 441 5.04 -16.92 -18.45
N PHE A 442 5.98 -17.79 -18.84
CA PHE A 442 5.78 -18.70 -19.96
C PHE A 442 4.88 -19.92 -19.61
N LEU A 443 4.59 -20.15 -18.33
CA LEU A 443 3.54 -21.08 -17.90
C LEU A 443 2.16 -20.43 -18.02
N VAL A 444 1.97 -19.22 -17.48
CA VAL A 444 0.71 -18.45 -17.59
C VAL A 444 0.35 -18.21 -19.06
N TRP A 445 1.34 -18.02 -19.93
CA TRP A 445 1.15 -17.88 -21.38
C TRP A 445 0.39 -19.05 -22.01
N ARG A 446 0.60 -20.27 -21.53
CA ARG A 446 0.01 -21.49 -22.12
C ARG A 446 -1.50 -21.55 -21.90
N ASP A 447 -1.98 -21.08 -20.77
CA ASP A 447 -3.36 -21.33 -20.31
C ASP A 447 -4.37 -20.31 -20.87
N GLY A 448 -3.95 -19.40 -21.77
CA GLY A 448 -4.84 -18.45 -22.44
C GLY A 448 -5.35 -17.31 -21.54
N ALA A 449 -4.77 -17.14 -20.36
CA ALA A 449 -5.12 -16.10 -19.38
C ALA A 449 -4.54 -14.70 -19.76
N THR A 450 -4.71 -14.28 -21.02
CA THR A 450 -3.84 -13.30 -21.67
C THR A 450 -4.03 -11.84 -21.18
N ARG A 451 -5.24 -11.44 -20.74
CA ARG A 451 -5.48 -10.09 -20.16
C ARG A 451 -4.64 -9.82 -18.90
N SER A 452 -4.28 -10.88 -18.18
CA SER A 452 -3.52 -10.81 -16.93
C SER A 452 -2.02 -10.53 -17.14
N LEU A 453 -1.48 -11.00 -18.27
CA LEU A 453 -0.06 -10.89 -18.60
C LEU A 453 0.35 -9.46 -18.98
N LEU A 454 -0.55 -8.69 -19.60
CA LEU A 454 -0.31 -7.28 -19.89
C LEU A 454 -0.05 -6.47 -18.61
N ARG A 455 -0.91 -6.62 -17.60
CA ARG A 455 -0.74 -5.94 -16.31
C ARG A 455 0.57 -6.31 -15.62
N ILE A 456 0.99 -7.58 -15.75
CA ILE A 456 2.31 -8.04 -15.29
C ILE A 456 3.42 -7.30 -16.04
N LEU A 457 3.38 -7.27 -17.37
CA LEU A 457 4.43 -6.67 -18.20
C LEU A 457 4.52 -5.14 -18.08
N ASP A 458 3.43 -4.48 -17.70
CA ASP A 458 3.38 -3.03 -17.47
C ASP A 458 4.06 -2.60 -16.15
N SER A 459 4.27 -3.53 -15.21
CA SER A 459 4.96 -3.20 -13.96
C SER A 459 6.42 -2.78 -14.20
N PRO A 460 6.90 -1.71 -13.56
CA PRO A 460 8.33 -1.36 -13.55
C PRO A 460 9.24 -2.52 -13.13
N ALA A 461 8.78 -3.37 -12.21
CA ALA A 461 9.56 -4.52 -11.74
C ALA A 461 9.79 -5.58 -12.83
N SER A 462 8.80 -5.84 -13.67
CA SER A 462 8.95 -6.73 -14.83
C SER A 462 10.01 -6.21 -15.79
N TYR A 463 10.01 -4.90 -16.03
CA TYR A 463 11.01 -4.25 -16.87
C TYR A 463 12.42 -4.37 -16.29
N CYS A 464 12.57 -4.12 -14.99
CA CYS A 464 13.84 -4.33 -14.28
C CYS A 464 14.31 -5.79 -14.38
N LEU A 465 13.43 -6.77 -14.20
CA LEU A 465 13.80 -8.20 -14.31
C LEU A 465 14.28 -8.57 -15.72
N ILE A 466 13.63 -8.04 -16.76
CA ILE A 466 14.09 -8.24 -18.13
C ILE A 466 15.49 -7.63 -18.30
N ALA A 467 15.69 -6.39 -17.85
CA ALA A 467 16.99 -5.71 -17.97
C ALA A 467 18.11 -6.44 -17.21
N ASP A 468 17.86 -6.86 -15.97
CA ASP A 468 18.84 -7.49 -15.09
C ASP A 468 19.24 -8.88 -15.62
N SER A 469 18.28 -9.63 -16.15
CA SER A 469 18.51 -10.97 -16.68
C SER A 469 19.42 -11.02 -17.93
N LEU A 470 19.59 -9.92 -18.67
CA LEU A 470 20.42 -9.88 -19.87
C LEU A 470 21.88 -10.24 -19.56
N GLY A 471 22.42 -9.75 -18.45
CA GLY A 471 23.82 -9.99 -18.07
C GLY A 471 24.10 -11.40 -17.55
N ALA A 472 23.06 -12.09 -17.03
CA ALA A 472 23.19 -13.42 -16.45
C ALA A 472 23.12 -14.55 -17.50
N ASN A 473 22.59 -14.27 -18.70
CA ASN A 473 22.27 -15.28 -19.71
C ASN A 473 23.18 -15.20 -20.96
N LEU A 474 24.48 -15.09 -20.74
CA LEU A 474 25.50 -14.96 -21.79
C LEU A 474 26.12 -16.31 -22.16
N ARG A 475 26.43 -16.49 -23.45
CA ARG A 475 27.14 -17.66 -23.96
C ARG A 475 28.61 -17.63 -23.53
N PRO A 476 29.19 -18.76 -23.09
CA PRO A 476 30.59 -18.79 -22.64
C PRO A 476 31.60 -18.38 -23.73
N ARG A 477 31.29 -18.65 -25.00
CA ARG A 477 32.23 -18.53 -26.13
C ARG A 477 32.46 -17.09 -26.58
N ASN A 478 31.39 -16.32 -26.74
CA ASN A 478 31.43 -14.97 -27.32
C ASN A 478 30.81 -13.90 -26.41
N LYS A 479 30.35 -14.28 -25.20
CA LYS A 479 29.65 -13.40 -24.26
C LYS A 479 28.40 -12.72 -24.84
N ASN A 480 27.86 -13.24 -25.93
CA ASN A 480 26.59 -12.77 -26.48
C ASN A 480 25.42 -13.46 -25.78
N LEU A 481 24.24 -12.85 -25.81
CA LEU A 481 23.02 -13.49 -25.29
C LEU A 481 22.83 -14.89 -25.87
N THR A 482 22.39 -15.80 -25.01
CA THR A 482 21.90 -17.12 -25.42
C THR A 482 20.67 -16.98 -26.30
N TYR A 483 20.53 -17.86 -27.29
CA TYR A 483 19.38 -17.80 -28.19
C TYR A 483 18.07 -18.01 -27.43
N GLY A 484 18.03 -18.92 -26.46
CA GLY A 484 16.84 -19.15 -25.64
C GLY A 484 16.39 -17.90 -24.89
N HIS A 485 17.29 -17.23 -24.18
CA HIS A 485 16.98 -15.99 -23.48
C HIS A 485 16.59 -14.86 -24.45
N LEU A 486 17.29 -14.76 -25.59
CA LEU A 486 16.96 -13.80 -26.65
C LEU A 486 15.51 -13.98 -27.16
N GLY A 487 15.11 -15.22 -27.41
CA GLY A 487 13.74 -15.55 -27.83
C GLY A 487 12.70 -15.18 -26.76
N ARG A 488 12.95 -15.53 -25.49
CA ARG A 488 12.06 -15.19 -24.37
C ARG A 488 11.92 -13.67 -24.21
N THR A 489 13.03 -12.95 -24.17
CA THR A 489 13.04 -11.49 -24.05
C THR A 489 12.37 -10.80 -25.22
N THR A 490 12.57 -11.29 -26.45
CA THR A 490 11.87 -10.75 -27.63
C THR A 490 10.36 -10.88 -27.51
N VAL A 491 9.86 -12.05 -27.10
CA VAL A 491 8.43 -12.26 -26.89
C VAL A 491 7.89 -11.26 -25.88
N LEU A 492 8.55 -11.09 -24.73
CA LEU A 492 8.08 -10.16 -23.69
C LEU A 492 8.09 -8.70 -24.17
N LEU A 493 9.14 -8.27 -24.86
CA LEU A 493 9.27 -6.90 -25.36
C LEU A 493 8.25 -6.56 -26.45
N LEU A 494 7.95 -7.50 -27.35
CA LEU A 494 6.90 -7.32 -28.35
C LEU A 494 5.54 -7.10 -27.68
N HIS A 495 5.23 -7.84 -26.62
CA HIS A 495 3.94 -7.74 -25.93
C HIS A 495 3.81 -6.52 -25.01
N ALA A 496 4.89 -6.17 -24.29
CA ALA A 496 4.94 -4.96 -23.48
C ALA A 496 4.92 -3.67 -24.32
N ALA A 497 5.39 -3.73 -25.58
CA ALA A 497 5.59 -2.56 -26.44
C ALA A 497 6.45 -1.46 -25.82
N ARG A 498 7.41 -1.85 -25.00
CA ARG A 498 8.27 -0.95 -24.25
C ARG A 498 9.72 -1.31 -24.49
N LEU A 499 10.46 -0.35 -25.01
CA LEU A 499 11.89 -0.45 -25.24
C LEU A 499 12.49 0.96 -25.11
N ASP A 500 13.00 1.28 -23.92
CA ASP A 500 13.67 2.57 -23.69
C ASP A 500 15.14 2.54 -24.12
N ASP A 501 15.75 3.72 -24.13
CA ASP A 501 17.13 3.92 -24.58
C ASP A 501 18.15 3.18 -23.69
N ALA A 502 17.85 3.00 -22.41
CA ALA A 502 18.70 2.26 -21.49
C ALA A 502 18.71 0.76 -21.81
N LEU A 503 17.53 0.16 -22.03
CA LEU A 503 17.41 -1.26 -22.31
C LEU A 503 17.89 -1.61 -23.72
N ILE A 504 17.57 -0.81 -24.75
CA ILE A 504 18.11 -1.05 -26.09
C ILE A 504 19.64 -0.99 -26.07
N SER A 505 20.24 -0.03 -25.36
CA SER A 505 21.69 0.08 -25.24
C SER A 505 22.29 -1.13 -24.54
N ARG A 506 21.70 -1.57 -23.43
CA ARG A 506 22.14 -2.76 -22.68
C ARG A 506 21.97 -4.04 -23.50
N LEU A 507 20.90 -4.15 -24.28
CA LEU A 507 20.65 -5.31 -25.15
C LEU A 507 21.65 -5.35 -26.31
N LEU A 508 21.88 -4.22 -26.99
CA LEU A 508 22.86 -4.12 -28.06
C LEU A 508 24.30 -4.35 -27.58
N GLN A 509 24.61 -4.06 -26.31
CA GLN A 509 25.92 -4.39 -25.71
C GLN A 509 26.21 -5.89 -25.69
N TYR A 510 25.18 -6.73 -25.59
CA TYR A 510 25.31 -8.20 -25.53
C TYR A 510 24.95 -8.90 -26.85
N LEU A 511 24.83 -8.13 -27.94
CA LEU A 511 24.65 -8.64 -29.29
C LEU A 511 25.82 -8.20 -30.17
N ASP A 512 26.17 -8.99 -31.17
CA ASP A 512 27.07 -8.52 -32.21
C ASP A 512 26.37 -7.39 -32.97
N ASN A 513 27.04 -6.25 -33.14
CA ASN A 513 26.46 -5.06 -33.78
C ASN A 513 25.90 -5.34 -35.18
N ASP A 514 26.52 -6.25 -35.93
CA ASP A 514 26.11 -6.62 -37.28
C ASP A 514 25.13 -7.80 -37.33
N SER A 515 24.76 -8.38 -36.18
CA SER A 515 23.80 -9.48 -36.11
C SER A 515 22.41 -9.05 -36.56
N ASP A 516 21.66 -10.01 -37.11
CA ASP A 516 20.28 -9.79 -37.55
C ASP A 516 19.37 -9.38 -36.39
N TRP A 517 19.62 -9.93 -35.20
CA TRP A 517 18.91 -9.55 -33.97
C TRP A 517 19.19 -8.11 -33.56
N ALA A 518 20.44 -7.63 -33.62
CA ALA A 518 20.75 -6.23 -33.34
C ALA A 518 20.05 -5.29 -34.34
N LYS A 519 20.03 -5.65 -35.63
CA LYS A 519 19.28 -4.90 -36.65
C LYS A 519 17.79 -4.89 -36.34
N PHE A 520 17.20 -6.04 -35.98
CA PHE A 520 15.80 -6.14 -35.60
C PHE A 520 15.44 -5.21 -34.43
N PHE A 521 16.19 -5.24 -33.32
CA PHE A 521 15.88 -4.41 -32.16
C PHE A 521 15.97 -2.90 -32.43
N ARG A 522 16.91 -2.46 -33.27
CA ARG A 522 16.99 -1.04 -33.69
C ARG A 522 15.74 -0.61 -34.46
N HIS A 523 15.25 -1.44 -35.37
CA HIS A 523 14.04 -1.14 -36.13
C HIS A 523 12.79 -1.26 -35.28
N LEU A 524 12.76 -2.19 -34.31
CA LEU A 524 11.68 -2.29 -33.33
C LEU A 524 11.58 -1.02 -32.48
N LYS A 525 12.72 -0.52 -31.97
CA LYS A 525 12.80 0.74 -31.23
C LYS A 525 12.28 1.91 -32.05
N ARG A 526 12.79 2.07 -33.28
CA ARG A 526 12.34 3.13 -34.20
C ARG A 526 10.85 3.05 -34.49
N PHE A 527 10.33 1.84 -34.74
CA PHE A 527 8.91 1.62 -34.98
C PHE A 527 8.06 1.99 -33.76
N LEU A 528 8.50 1.62 -32.55
CA LEU A 528 7.82 1.98 -31.30
C LEU A 528 7.80 3.50 -31.05
N ASP A 529 8.89 4.20 -31.37
CA ASP A 529 9.02 5.64 -31.13
C ASP A 529 8.27 6.49 -32.16
N THR A 530 8.30 6.10 -33.44
CA THR A 530 7.83 6.96 -34.54
C THR A 530 6.69 6.37 -35.36
N GLY A 531 6.42 5.06 -35.25
CA GLY A 531 5.44 4.36 -36.10
C GLY A 531 5.87 4.18 -37.57
N VAL A 532 7.14 4.46 -37.90
CA VAL A 532 7.70 4.44 -39.27
C VAL A 532 8.59 3.20 -39.48
N ASP A 533 8.98 2.90 -40.73
CA ASP A 533 9.89 1.80 -41.14
C ASP A 533 9.35 0.38 -40.94
N ARG A 534 8.05 0.20 -41.18
CA ARG A 534 7.38 -1.10 -41.08
C ARG A 534 8.03 -2.19 -41.95
N SER A 535 8.34 -1.90 -43.22
CA SER A 535 8.96 -2.89 -44.12
C SER A 535 10.29 -3.39 -43.58
N TYR A 536 11.13 -2.49 -43.05
CA TYR A 536 12.41 -2.81 -42.46
C TYR A 536 12.27 -3.59 -41.15
N LEU A 537 11.29 -3.27 -40.30
CA LEU A 537 11.00 -4.08 -39.11
C LEU A 537 10.67 -5.52 -39.51
N ILE A 538 9.72 -5.71 -40.43
CA ILE A 538 9.31 -7.03 -40.93
C ILE A 538 10.50 -7.77 -41.55
N LYS A 539 11.30 -7.07 -42.36
CA LYS A 539 12.51 -7.61 -43.00
C LYS A 539 13.49 -8.15 -41.99
N ASN A 540 13.90 -7.32 -41.05
CA ASN A 540 14.92 -7.69 -40.08
C ASN A 540 14.40 -8.74 -39.09
N PHE A 541 13.11 -8.71 -38.75
CA PHE A 541 12.49 -9.73 -37.92
C PHE A 541 12.50 -11.10 -38.62
N ARG A 542 12.10 -11.15 -39.90
CA ARG A 542 12.19 -12.36 -40.72
C ARG A 542 13.62 -12.87 -40.81
N THR A 543 14.57 -12.00 -41.14
CA THR A 543 15.99 -12.39 -41.26
C THR A 543 16.53 -12.97 -39.96
N ALA A 544 16.23 -12.34 -38.81
CA ALA A 544 16.67 -12.84 -37.51
C ALA A 544 16.09 -14.22 -37.15
N LEU A 545 14.81 -14.45 -37.44
CA LEU A 545 14.19 -15.77 -37.23
C LEU A 545 14.74 -16.82 -38.21
N ASN A 546 15.01 -16.43 -39.45
CA ASN A 546 15.55 -17.30 -40.49
C ASN A 546 16.98 -17.74 -40.15
N SER A 547 17.86 -16.79 -39.80
CA SER A 547 19.25 -17.11 -39.43
C SER A 547 19.30 -17.96 -38.17
N THR A 548 18.42 -17.70 -37.20
CA THR A 548 18.35 -18.54 -36.00
C THR A 548 17.95 -20.00 -36.33
N PHE A 549 17.07 -20.23 -37.30
CA PHE A 549 16.60 -21.58 -37.62
C PHE A 549 17.52 -22.37 -38.56
N TYR A 550 18.10 -21.72 -39.58
CA TYR A 550 18.91 -22.40 -40.60
C TYR A 550 20.41 -22.34 -40.33
N ASP A 551 20.92 -21.25 -39.76
CA ASP A 551 22.38 -21.06 -39.60
C ASP A 551 22.89 -21.60 -38.26
N VAL A 552 22.02 -21.71 -37.26
CA VAL A 552 22.40 -22.17 -35.91
C VAL A 552 22.17 -23.67 -35.76
N THR A 553 23.21 -24.41 -35.40
CA THR A 553 23.09 -25.82 -35.03
C THR A 553 22.54 -25.93 -33.60
N TRP A 554 21.21 -25.88 -33.45
CA TRP A 554 20.52 -25.87 -32.16
C TRP A 554 20.92 -27.01 -31.20
N ARG A 555 21.38 -28.15 -31.73
CA ARG A 555 21.86 -29.30 -30.93
C ARG A 555 23.14 -28.99 -30.14
N ASN A 556 23.93 -28.00 -30.54
CA ASN A 556 25.18 -27.62 -29.87
C ASN A 556 24.99 -26.48 -28.85
N GLU A 557 23.85 -25.78 -28.90
CA GLU A 557 23.57 -24.66 -27.99
C GLU A 557 23.04 -25.15 -26.64
N LEU A 558 23.55 -24.59 -25.54
CA LEU A 558 23.10 -24.93 -24.18
C LEU A 558 21.69 -24.41 -23.88
N ASP A 559 21.41 -23.16 -24.27
CA ASP A 559 20.08 -22.52 -24.19
C ASP A 559 19.68 -22.01 -25.58
N TYR A 560 18.89 -22.82 -26.28
CA TYR A 560 18.33 -22.50 -27.59
C TYR A 560 16.87 -22.06 -27.47
N ILE A 561 16.34 -21.34 -28.47
CA ILE A 561 14.93 -20.90 -28.48
C ILE A 561 14.02 -22.12 -28.36
N SER A 562 13.08 -22.10 -27.42
CA SER A 562 12.10 -23.18 -27.28
C SER A 562 11.12 -23.14 -28.46
N PRO A 563 10.60 -24.30 -28.91
CA PRO A 563 9.67 -24.36 -30.04
C PRO A 563 8.44 -23.47 -29.84
N ILE A 564 7.90 -23.41 -28.62
CA ILE A 564 6.72 -22.60 -28.31
C ILE A 564 7.02 -21.09 -28.45
N CYS A 565 8.20 -20.62 -28.00
CA CYS A 565 8.63 -19.24 -28.19
C CYS A 565 8.86 -18.93 -29.66
N TYR A 566 9.50 -19.86 -30.40
CA TYR A 566 9.77 -19.67 -31.82
C TYR A 566 8.47 -19.56 -32.64
N VAL A 567 7.48 -20.42 -32.37
CA VAL A 567 6.15 -20.32 -33.00
C VAL A 567 5.45 -19.02 -32.64
N GLY A 568 5.51 -18.59 -31.37
CA GLY A 568 4.95 -17.29 -30.96
C GLY A 568 5.58 -16.11 -31.71
N LEU A 569 6.90 -16.11 -31.90
CA LEU A 569 7.57 -15.07 -32.69
C LEU A 569 7.19 -15.11 -34.17
N MET A 570 7.04 -16.30 -34.77
CA MET A 570 6.54 -16.45 -36.13
C MET A 570 5.10 -15.96 -36.28
N GLU A 571 4.25 -16.22 -35.30
CA GLU A 571 2.87 -15.71 -35.26
C GLU A 571 2.85 -14.17 -35.18
N CYS A 572 3.71 -13.57 -34.35
CA CYS A 572 3.87 -12.12 -34.31
C CYS A 572 4.33 -11.59 -35.67
N LEU A 573 5.36 -12.17 -36.28
CA LEU A 573 5.83 -11.79 -37.63
C LEU A 573 4.71 -11.93 -38.67
N GLY A 574 3.96 -13.04 -38.63
CA GLY A 574 2.89 -13.34 -39.57
C GLY A 574 1.74 -12.34 -39.45
N PHE A 575 1.34 -12.01 -38.22
CA PHE A 575 0.32 -10.99 -37.97
C PHE A 575 0.79 -9.60 -38.38
N LEU A 576 2.04 -9.22 -38.04
CA LEU A 576 2.63 -7.97 -38.50
C LEU A 576 2.60 -7.92 -40.03
N ALA A 577 3.24 -8.85 -40.72
CA ALA A 577 3.27 -8.87 -42.18
C ALA A 577 1.87 -8.87 -42.82
N SER A 578 0.95 -9.69 -42.31
CA SER A 578 -0.35 -9.87 -42.96
C SER A 578 -1.30 -8.70 -42.78
N SER A 579 -1.18 -7.89 -41.72
CA SER A 579 -2.12 -6.79 -41.44
C SER A 579 -2.28 -5.78 -42.58
N TYR A 580 -1.24 -5.60 -43.42
CA TYR A 580 -1.29 -4.78 -44.63
C TYR A 580 -2.41 -5.24 -45.59
N LEU A 581 -2.70 -6.55 -45.60
CA LEU A 581 -3.74 -7.14 -46.43
C LEU A 581 -5.16 -6.82 -45.95
N LEU A 582 -5.36 -6.31 -44.73
CA LEU A 582 -6.69 -5.93 -44.22
C LEU A 582 -7.38 -4.89 -45.10
N GLN A 583 -6.62 -4.04 -45.79
CA GLN A 583 -7.16 -3.05 -46.72
C GLN A 583 -7.50 -3.64 -48.11
N LYS A 584 -6.94 -4.81 -48.45
CA LYS A 584 -7.03 -5.44 -49.78
C LYS A 584 -7.90 -6.71 -49.82
N GLY A 585 -8.24 -7.28 -48.66
CA GLY A 585 -9.04 -8.50 -48.56
C GLY A 585 -9.13 -9.03 -47.12
N CYS A 586 -9.42 -10.33 -46.98
CA CYS A 586 -9.63 -10.95 -45.67
C CYS A 586 -8.39 -11.71 -45.16
N ILE A 587 -8.08 -11.52 -43.89
CA ILE A 587 -7.09 -12.28 -43.12
C ILE A 587 -7.79 -13.34 -42.29
N TYR A 588 -7.16 -14.49 -42.19
CA TYR A 588 -7.63 -15.61 -41.41
C TYR A 588 -6.69 -15.87 -40.23
N GLY A 589 -7.26 -16.15 -39.07
CA GLY A 589 -6.51 -16.52 -37.87
C GLY A 589 -7.37 -17.34 -36.91
N THR A 590 -6.88 -17.53 -35.70
CA THR A 590 -7.66 -18.10 -34.59
C THR A 590 -7.98 -17.05 -33.54
N LYS A 591 -9.00 -17.33 -32.74
CA LYS A 591 -9.40 -16.50 -31.61
C LYS A 591 -8.25 -16.40 -30.61
N SER A 592 -7.57 -17.49 -30.29
CA SER A 592 -6.40 -17.46 -29.40
C SER A 592 -5.26 -16.59 -29.92
N LEU A 593 -4.94 -16.67 -31.22
CA LEU A 593 -3.93 -15.84 -31.85
C LEU A 593 -4.33 -14.37 -31.81
N LEU A 594 -5.56 -14.05 -32.21
CA LEU A 594 -6.01 -12.67 -32.21
C LEU A 594 -6.09 -12.09 -30.80
N LEU A 595 -6.54 -12.85 -29.81
CA LEU A 595 -6.49 -12.42 -28.41
C LEU A 595 -5.06 -12.15 -27.96
N ASN A 596 -4.10 -13.03 -28.27
CA ASN A 596 -2.69 -12.82 -27.95
C ASN A 596 -2.11 -11.58 -28.62
N MET A 597 -2.50 -11.32 -29.87
CA MET A 597 -2.07 -10.12 -30.59
C MET A 597 -2.82 -8.86 -30.13
N LEU A 598 -4.10 -8.88 -29.78
CA LEU A 598 -4.81 -7.70 -29.29
C LEU A 598 -4.41 -7.33 -27.86
N ASP A 599 -4.09 -8.35 -27.05
CA ASP A 599 -3.44 -8.19 -25.75
C ASP A 599 -1.94 -7.83 -25.91
N CYS A 600 -1.45 -7.53 -27.10
CA CYS A 600 -0.09 -7.06 -27.35
C CYS A 600 -0.14 -5.55 -27.62
N ARG A 601 0.47 -4.72 -26.76
CA ARG A 601 0.41 -3.25 -26.92
C ARG A 601 0.97 -2.77 -28.27
N THR A 602 1.97 -3.49 -28.82
CA THR A 602 2.55 -3.15 -30.13
C THR A 602 1.51 -3.32 -31.22
N SER A 603 0.63 -4.32 -31.10
CA SER A 603 -0.37 -4.59 -32.11
C SER A 603 -1.41 -3.49 -32.18
N LYS A 604 -1.70 -2.75 -31.11
CA LYS A 604 -2.59 -1.58 -31.19
C LYS A 604 -1.94 -0.45 -32.01
N VAL A 605 -0.73 -0.02 -31.64
CA VAL A 605 0.03 1.01 -32.39
C VAL A 605 0.24 0.57 -33.85
N TYR A 606 0.49 -0.72 -34.03
CA TYR A 606 0.65 -1.34 -35.33
C TYR A 606 -0.66 -1.38 -36.13
N LEU A 607 -1.78 -1.79 -35.54
CA LEU A 607 -3.09 -1.78 -36.17
C LEU A 607 -3.53 -0.35 -36.49
N ASP A 608 -3.34 0.61 -35.58
CA ASP A 608 -3.62 2.02 -35.82
C ASP A 608 -2.83 2.54 -37.03
N SER A 609 -1.53 2.23 -37.10
CA SER A 609 -0.71 2.55 -38.30
C SER A 609 -1.02 1.70 -39.53
N CYS A 610 -1.70 0.55 -39.41
CA CYS A 610 -2.25 -0.21 -40.55
C CYS A 610 -3.56 0.38 -41.06
N LEU A 611 -4.39 0.93 -40.18
CA LEU A 611 -5.75 1.38 -40.47
C LEU A 611 -5.79 2.85 -40.91
N VAL A 612 -4.75 3.65 -40.60
CA VAL A 612 -4.63 5.03 -41.12
C VAL A 612 -4.24 5.03 -42.60
N SER A 613 -5.16 5.50 -43.44
CA SER A 613 -5.08 5.35 -44.90
C SER A 613 -4.10 6.27 -45.65
N ASN A 614 -3.32 7.16 -45.04
CA ASN A 614 -2.64 8.23 -45.82
C ASN A 614 -1.29 8.75 -45.26
N SER A 615 -0.26 7.92 -45.19
CA SER A 615 1.11 8.46 -45.22
C SER A 615 2.09 7.48 -45.86
N SER A 616 2.37 7.71 -47.15
CA SER A 616 3.41 7.06 -47.95
C SER A 616 3.27 5.53 -48.11
N PRO A 617 2.91 5.01 -49.30
CA PRO A 617 3.05 3.59 -49.57
C PRO A 617 4.54 3.25 -49.50
N ASP A 618 4.94 2.49 -48.49
CA ASP A 618 6.24 1.83 -48.46
C ASP A 618 6.22 0.77 -49.60
N PRO A 619 6.84 1.04 -50.76
CA PRO A 619 6.64 0.25 -51.98
C PRO A 619 7.10 -1.20 -51.81
N ASP A 620 7.98 -1.45 -50.84
CA ASP A 620 8.51 -2.78 -50.52
C ASP A 620 7.54 -3.61 -49.65
N LEU A 621 6.47 -3.03 -49.10
CA LEU A 621 5.67 -3.69 -48.07
C LEU A 621 4.89 -4.92 -48.60
N GLU A 622 4.41 -4.88 -49.84
CA GLU A 622 3.71 -6.03 -50.46
C GLU A 622 4.66 -7.21 -50.70
N GLU A 623 5.86 -6.93 -51.23
CA GLU A 623 6.91 -7.93 -51.40
C GLU A 623 7.34 -8.50 -50.04
N MET A 624 7.57 -7.63 -49.05
CA MET A 624 7.97 -8.03 -47.71
C MET A 624 6.92 -8.87 -47.00
N THR A 625 5.64 -8.59 -47.24
CA THR A 625 4.50 -9.36 -46.73
C THR A 625 4.51 -10.78 -47.30
N PHE A 626 4.60 -10.92 -48.63
CA PHE A 626 4.63 -12.22 -49.30
C PHE A 626 5.85 -13.05 -48.91
N LEU A 627 7.05 -12.44 -48.92
CA LEU A 627 8.29 -13.13 -48.54
C LEU A 627 8.28 -13.60 -47.08
N SER A 628 7.64 -12.85 -46.17
CA SER A 628 7.49 -13.25 -44.77
C SER A 628 6.49 -14.40 -44.63
N GLY A 629 5.37 -14.36 -45.35
CA GLY A 629 4.43 -15.48 -45.44
C GLY A 629 5.12 -16.74 -45.95
N ARG A 630 5.91 -16.63 -47.03
CA ARG A 630 6.65 -17.75 -47.62
C ARG A 630 7.66 -18.35 -46.64
N PHE A 631 8.42 -17.51 -45.96
CA PHE A 631 9.34 -17.96 -44.91
C PHE A 631 8.63 -18.76 -43.81
N ILE A 632 7.50 -18.27 -43.29
CA ILE A 632 6.75 -18.95 -42.24
C ILE A 632 6.22 -20.30 -42.76
N PHE A 633 5.67 -20.33 -43.98
CA PHE A 633 5.18 -21.57 -44.59
C PHE A 633 6.29 -22.60 -44.77
N ASP A 634 7.42 -22.21 -45.38
CA ASP A 634 8.55 -23.13 -45.63
C ASP A 634 9.11 -23.68 -44.31
N THR A 635 9.23 -22.82 -43.29
CA THR A 635 9.71 -23.20 -41.95
C THR A 635 8.75 -24.16 -41.25
N ILE A 636 7.45 -23.85 -41.21
CA ILE A 636 6.45 -24.75 -40.61
C ILE A 636 6.41 -26.09 -41.35
N MET A 637 6.41 -26.08 -42.69
CA MET A 637 6.41 -27.30 -43.48
C MET A 637 7.66 -28.14 -43.26
N SER A 638 8.83 -27.51 -43.10
CA SER A 638 10.09 -28.19 -42.75
C SER A 638 9.99 -28.89 -41.39
N ILE A 639 9.49 -28.19 -40.36
CA ILE A 639 9.30 -28.74 -39.01
C ILE A 639 8.29 -29.90 -39.03
N LEU A 640 7.15 -29.73 -39.69
CA LEU A 640 6.08 -30.73 -39.71
C LEU A 640 6.44 -31.99 -40.52
N ARG A 641 7.25 -31.86 -41.57
CA ARG A 641 7.79 -33.02 -42.31
C ARG A 641 8.73 -33.86 -41.44
N ASN A 642 9.47 -33.23 -40.52
CA ASN A 642 10.40 -33.89 -39.62
C ASN A 642 9.93 -33.80 -38.15
N LYS A 643 8.74 -34.34 -37.88
CA LYS A 643 8.09 -34.26 -36.56
C LYS A 643 8.91 -34.90 -35.42
N ASN A 644 9.86 -35.80 -35.72
CA ASN A 644 10.78 -36.37 -34.73
C ASN A 644 11.81 -35.34 -34.26
N THR A 645 12.32 -34.51 -35.17
CA THR A 645 13.23 -33.41 -34.81
C THR A 645 12.54 -32.39 -33.91
N LEU A 646 11.24 -32.12 -34.13
CA LEU A 646 10.45 -31.31 -33.22
C LEU A 646 10.36 -31.94 -31.82
N ARG A 647 10.19 -33.26 -31.73
CA ARG A 647 10.16 -33.97 -30.44
C ARG A 647 11.49 -33.85 -29.71
N ASP A 648 12.61 -34.04 -30.39
CA ASP A 648 13.95 -33.85 -29.82
C ASP A 648 14.17 -32.39 -29.37
N TRP A 649 13.70 -31.43 -30.17
CA TRP A 649 13.82 -30.00 -29.88
C TRP A 649 13.01 -29.63 -28.63
N VAL A 650 11.77 -30.11 -28.52
CA VAL A 650 10.94 -29.95 -27.31
C VAL A 650 11.66 -30.57 -26.12
N GLN A 651 12.10 -31.83 -26.21
CA GLN A 651 12.78 -32.52 -25.11
C GLN A 651 14.01 -31.77 -24.61
N LYS A 652 14.86 -31.27 -25.51
CA LYS A 652 16.07 -30.53 -25.16
C LYS A 652 15.79 -29.20 -24.48
N THR A 653 14.77 -28.48 -24.96
CA THR A 653 14.44 -27.12 -24.50
C THR A 653 13.32 -27.10 -23.46
N SER A 654 12.97 -28.26 -22.90
CA SER A 654 11.81 -28.45 -22.04
C SER A 654 11.85 -27.50 -20.83
N THR A 655 11.02 -26.47 -20.87
CA THR A 655 10.42 -25.86 -19.69
C THR A 655 9.18 -26.68 -19.28
N PRO A 656 8.67 -26.55 -18.04
CA PRO A 656 7.44 -27.25 -17.62
C PRO A 656 6.21 -26.98 -18.51
N SER A 657 6.27 -25.96 -19.37
CA SER A 657 5.20 -25.47 -20.25
C SER A 657 5.17 -26.07 -21.67
N CYS A 658 6.21 -26.76 -22.15
CA CYS A 658 6.34 -27.13 -23.56
C CYS A 658 5.90 -28.58 -23.83
N SER A 659 4.67 -28.80 -24.31
CA SER A 659 4.22 -30.10 -24.81
C SER A 659 4.44 -30.22 -26.33
N TYR A 660 4.99 -31.36 -26.76
CA TYR A 660 5.12 -31.70 -28.18
C TYR A 660 3.80 -31.56 -28.94
N THR A 661 2.70 -32.08 -28.39
CA THR A 661 1.39 -32.07 -29.05
C THR A 661 0.82 -30.66 -29.15
N ALA A 662 1.05 -29.82 -28.13
CA ALA A 662 0.59 -28.43 -28.13
C ALA A 662 1.32 -27.60 -29.20
N VAL A 663 2.65 -27.75 -29.30
CA VAL A 663 3.44 -27.07 -30.34
C VAL A 663 3.06 -27.56 -31.73
N LEU A 664 2.89 -28.88 -31.90
CA LEU A 664 2.48 -29.47 -33.16
C LEU A 664 1.12 -28.95 -33.63
N LEU A 665 0.14 -28.90 -32.72
CA LEU A 665 -1.18 -28.35 -33.00
C LEU A 665 -1.10 -26.87 -33.39
N ARG A 666 -0.35 -26.08 -32.63
CA ARG A 666 -0.18 -24.64 -32.91
C ARG A 666 0.40 -24.42 -34.30
N LEU A 667 1.47 -25.14 -34.68
CA LEU A 667 2.06 -25.07 -36.04
C LEU A 667 1.03 -25.34 -37.15
N VAL A 668 0.20 -26.36 -37.01
CA VAL A 668 -0.83 -26.71 -38.01
C VAL A 668 -1.94 -25.68 -38.08
N VAL A 669 -2.35 -25.17 -36.92
CA VAL A 669 -3.38 -24.14 -36.78
C VAL A 669 -2.87 -22.76 -37.23
N THR A 670 -1.57 -22.49 -37.22
CA THR A 670 -0.96 -21.31 -37.86
C THR A 670 -0.83 -21.49 -39.38
N LEU A 671 -0.50 -22.70 -39.86
CA LEU A 671 -0.23 -22.99 -41.27
C LEU A 671 -1.44 -22.75 -42.17
N TYR A 672 -2.60 -23.30 -41.82
CA TYR A 672 -3.77 -23.23 -42.71
C TYR A 672 -4.34 -21.82 -42.88
N PRO A 673 -4.54 -21.02 -41.81
CA PRO A 673 -4.95 -19.62 -41.95
C PRO A 673 -3.93 -18.80 -42.74
N LEU A 674 -2.63 -19.08 -42.62
CA LEU A 674 -1.59 -18.42 -43.42
C LEU A 674 -1.78 -18.69 -44.93
N ILE A 675 -1.98 -19.96 -45.33
CA ILE A 675 -2.26 -20.32 -46.74
C ILE A 675 -3.57 -19.68 -47.23
N LEU A 676 -4.58 -19.57 -46.36
CA LEU A 676 -5.84 -18.92 -46.71
C LEU A 676 -5.74 -17.39 -46.79
N THR A 677 -4.76 -16.78 -46.13
CA THR A 677 -4.55 -15.33 -46.13
C THR A 677 -3.72 -14.87 -47.33
N HIS A 678 -2.69 -15.64 -47.71
CA HIS A 678 -1.77 -15.28 -48.78
C HIS A 678 -2.05 -16.06 -50.06
N ASP A 679 -2.47 -15.36 -51.11
CA ASP A 679 -2.61 -15.94 -52.44
C ASP A 679 -1.23 -16.29 -53.02
N GLY A 680 -1.10 -17.48 -53.62
CA GLY A 680 0.14 -17.96 -54.24
C GLY A 680 1.14 -18.66 -53.32
N LEU A 681 0.87 -18.75 -52.00
CA LEU A 681 1.79 -19.40 -51.05
C LEU A 681 1.80 -20.93 -51.13
N GLY A 682 0.64 -21.53 -51.47
CA GLY A 682 0.46 -22.97 -51.55
C GLY A 682 -1.02 -23.37 -51.58
N ASN A 683 -1.29 -24.67 -51.64
CA ASN A 683 -2.65 -25.22 -51.63
C ASN A 683 -2.91 -26.01 -50.34
N CYS A 684 -3.96 -25.67 -49.60
CA CYS A 684 -4.34 -26.37 -48.37
C CYS A 684 -4.53 -27.88 -48.57
N TYR A 685 -5.09 -28.32 -49.70
CA TYR A 685 -5.28 -29.74 -50.00
C TYR A 685 -3.94 -30.46 -50.19
N GLU A 686 -2.96 -29.82 -50.83
CA GLU A 686 -1.63 -30.36 -51.04
C GLU A 686 -0.85 -30.42 -49.73
N ALA A 687 -0.86 -29.33 -48.95
CA ALA A 687 -0.28 -29.29 -47.62
C ALA A 687 -0.85 -30.41 -46.74
N THR A 688 -2.18 -30.58 -46.72
CA THR A 688 -2.84 -31.64 -45.95
C THR A 688 -2.41 -33.04 -46.41
N ASN A 689 -2.26 -33.27 -47.72
CA ASN A 689 -1.77 -34.55 -48.24
C ASN A 689 -0.33 -34.85 -47.79
N ILE A 690 0.54 -33.82 -47.80
CA ILE A 690 1.92 -33.94 -47.29
C ILE A 690 1.90 -34.27 -45.79
N LEU A 691 1.12 -33.56 -44.99
CA LEU A 691 1.00 -33.79 -43.54
C LEU A 691 0.43 -35.18 -43.21
N LEU A 692 -0.51 -35.68 -44.02
CA LEU A 692 -1.06 -37.03 -43.89
C LEU A 692 0.01 -38.09 -44.15
N LYS A 693 0.82 -37.94 -45.20
CA LYS A 693 1.93 -38.86 -45.52
C LYS A 693 2.98 -38.94 -44.40
N HIS A 694 3.24 -37.83 -43.72
CA HIS A 694 4.18 -37.77 -42.59
C HIS A 694 3.53 -38.13 -41.25
N GLY A 695 2.24 -38.51 -41.25
CA GLY A 695 1.54 -38.97 -40.06
C GLY A 695 1.37 -37.89 -38.98
N VAL A 696 1.25 -36.62 -39.35
CA VAL A 696 1.06 -35.49 -38.40
C VAL A 696 -0.29 -35.59 -37.70
N PHE A 697 -1.36 -35.90 -38.44
CA PHE A 697 -2.72 -36.05 -37.90
C PHE A 697 -2.91 -37.22 -36.93
N LYS A 698 -1.93 -38.11 -36.80
CA LYS A 698 -1.98 -39.19 -35.80
C LYS A 698 -1.70 -38.68 -34.38
N ASP A 699 -1.01 -37.55 -34.27
CA ASP A 699 -0.54 -36.99 -32.99
C ASP A 699 -1.37 -35.76 -32.55
N LEU A 700 -2.33 -35.33 -33.38
CA LEU A 700 -3.23 -34.21 -33.13
C LEU A 700 -4.57 -34.68 -32.52
N PRO A 701 -5.37 -33.77 -31.91
CA PRO A 701 -6.70 -34.09 -31.42
C PRO A 701 -7.56 -34.79 -32.48
N VAL A 702 -8.30 -35.81 -32.04
CA VAL A 702 -9.03 -36.70 -32.96
C VAL A 702 -10.16 -35.93 -33.64
N GLU A 703 -10.88 -35.05 -32.93
CA GLU A 703 -11.97 -34.26 -33.51
C GLU A 703 -11.46 -33.32 -34.61
N PHE A 704 -10.33 -32.66 -34.37
CA PHE A 704 -9.66 -31.80 -35.36
C PHE A 704 -9.24 -32.59 -36.60
N SER A 705 -8.50 -33.68 -36.37
CA SER A 705 -7.89 -34.48 -37.43
C SER A 705 -8.94 -35.11 -38.34
N GLN A 706 -10.03 -35.63 -37.76
CA GLN A 706 -11.12 -36.21 -38.55
C GLN A 706 -11.78 -35.17 -39.45
N LYS A 707 -12.05 -33.96 -38.94
CA LYS A 707 -12.70 -32.89 -39.73
C LYS A 707 -11.84 -32.45 -40.91
N ILE A 708 -10.53 -32.28 -40.72
CA ILE A 708 -9.61 -31.90 -41.81
C ILE A 708 -9.40 -33.04 -42.81
N VAL A 709 -9.18 -34.28 -42.35
CA VAL A 709 -8.92 -35.43 -43.24
C VAL A 709 -10.17 -35.84 -44.03
N ARG A 710 -11.37 -35.72 -43.46
CA ARG A 710 -12.63 -36.00 -44.17
C ARG A 710 -12.80 -35.12 -45.41
N VAL A 711 -12.27 -33.90 -45.43
CA VAL A 711 -12.31 -33.00 -46.60
C VAL A 711 -11.47 -33.53 -47.76
N LEU A 712 -10.42 -34.28 -47.48
CA LEU A 712 -9.63 -34.96 -48.51
C LEU A 712 -10.32 -36.23 -49.03
N GLN A 713 -11.02 -36.95 -48.15
CA GLN A 713 -11.64 -38.25 -48.45
C GLN A 713 -13.01 -38.12 -49.13
N LEU A 714 -13.81 -37.14 -48.72
CA LEU A 714 -15.05 -36.78 -49.40
C LEU A 714 -14.64 -36.14 -50.73
N GLN A 715 -14.82 -36.86 -51.84
CA GLN A 715 -14.77 -36.31 -53.20
C GLN A 715 -15.90 -35.29 -53.41
N MET A 716 -15.88 -34.19 -52.65
CA MET A 716 -16.69 -33.01 -52.89
C MET A 716 -16.48 -32.64 -54.36
N ARG A 717 -17.59 -32.49 -55.10
CA ARG A 717 -17.60 -32.29 -56.57
C ARG A 717 -16.76 -31.08 -57.06
N SER A 718 -16.21 -30.27 -56.16
CA SER A 718 -15.13 -29.30 -56.45
C SER A 718 -14.22 -29.07 -55.23
N ARG A 719 -12.91 -29.26 -55.38
CA ARG A 719 -11.87 -28.91 -54.40
C ARG A 719 -11.66 -27.39 -54.38
N THR A 720 -12.59 -26.66 -53.78
CA THR A 720 -12.53 -25.21 -53.69
C THR A 720 -11.88 -24.74 -52.39
N ARG A 721 -11.28 -23.55 -52.42
CA ARG A 721 -10.75 -22.85 -51.24
C ARG A 721 -11.85 -22.60 -50.19
N GLY A 722 -13.07 -22.28 -50.64
CA GLY A 722 -14.24 -22.08 -49.78
C GLY A 722 -14.67 -23.34 -49.02
N ASN A 723 -14.62 -24.52 -49.65
CA ASN A 723 -14.94 -25.78 -48.98
C ASN A 723 -13.91 -26.14 -47.89
N PHE A 724 -12.62 -25.94 -48.16
CA PHE A 724 -11.57 -26.18 -47.16
C PHE A 724 -11.71 -25.21 -45.98
N ARG A 725 -11.98 -23.93 -46.26
CA ARG A 725 -12.19 -22.91 -45.23
C ARG A 725 -13.30 -23.28 -44.23
N ARG A 726 -14.46 -23.77 -44.71
CA ARG A 726 -15.56 -24.20 -43.80
C ARG A 726 -15.12 -25.33 -42.89
N ALA A 727 -14.44 -26.32 -43.44
CA ALA A 727 -13.99 -27.46 -42.66
C ALA A 727 -12.86 -27.11 -41.68
N LEU A 728 -11.98 -26.17 -42.03
CA LEU A 728 -11.00 -25.62 -41.09
C LEU A 728 -11.72 -24.92 -39.93
N ALA A 729 -12.70 -24.06 -40.21
CA ALA A 729 -13.49 -23.38 -39.18
C ALA A 729 -14.14 -24.39 -38.21
N ASP A 730 -14.75 -25.46 -38.74
CA ASP A 730 -15.34 -26.53 -37.94
C ASP A 730 -14.31 -27.36 -37.15
N ALA A 731 -13.11 -27.55 -37.70
CA ALA A 731 -12.04 -28.30 -37.06
C ALA A 731 -11.42 -27.52 -35.90
N VAL A 732 -11.13 -26.24 -36.11
CA VAL A 732 -10.58 -25.35 -35.08
C VAL A 732 -11.62 -25.17 -33.96
N ALA A 733 -12.89 -24.97 -34.30
CA ALA A 733 -13.95 -24.91 -33.28
C ALA A 733 -14.07 -26.20 -32.43
N ALA A 734 -13.75 -27.37 -33.00
CA ALA A 734 -13.81 -28.65 -32.29
C ALA A 734 -12.73 -28.81 -31.20
N ILE A 735 -11.67 -28.00 -31.24
CA ILE A 735 -10.62 -27.96 -30.21
C ILE A 735 -10.78 -26.77 -29.25
N GLY A 736 -11.93 -26.10 -29.28
CA GLY A 736 -12.25 -24.99 -28.39
C GLY A 736 -11.66 -23.63 -28.80
N ASP A 737 -10.99 -23.54 -29.96
CA ASP A 737 -10.46 -22.28 -30.49
C ASP A 737 -11.25 -21.90 -31.74
N ARG A 738 -11.95 -20.76 -31.76
CA ARG A 738 -12.78 -20.41 -32.93
C ARG A 738 -11.91 -19.79 -34.01
N MET A 739 -12.21 -20.09 -35.27
CA MET A 739 -11.55 -19.39 -36.39
C MET A 739 -12.02 -17.93 -36.43
N VAL A 740 -11.14 -17.01 -36.81
CA VAL A 740 -11.44 -15.59 -36.95
C VAL A 740 -11.20 -15.14 -38.39
N VAL A 741 -12.10 -14.33 -38.93
CA VAL A 741 -11.96 -13.69 -40.24
C VAL A 741 -12.00 -12.17 -40.05
N MET A 742 -10.94 -11.50 -40.48
CA MET A 742 -10.80 -10.04 -40.39
C MET A 742 -10.73 -9.44 -41.79
N GLY A 743 -11.43 -8.34 -42.06
CA GLY A 743 -11.39 -7.69 -43.36
C GLY A 743 -12.49 -6.64 -43.58
N PRO A 744 -12.60 -6.10 -44.80
CA PRO A 744 -13.61 -5.09 -45.12
C PRO A 744 -15.04 -5.62 -44.92
N PRO A 745 -15.99 -4.79 -44.44
CA PRO A 745 -17.37 -5.23 -44.17
C PRO A 745 -18.04 -5.92 -45.37
N LYS A 746 -17.77 -5.45 -46.59
CA LYS A 746 -18.30 -6.01 -47.84
C LYS A 746 -17.81 -7.43 -48.10
N ASP A 747 -16.55 -7.70 -47.81
CA ASP A 747 -15.94 -9.01 -48.05
C ASP A 747 -16.38 -10.02 -47.00
N ILE A 748 -16.48 -9.58 -45.74
CA ILE A 748 -16.98 -10.41 -44.64
C ILE A 748 -18.45 -10.81 -44.87
N ALA A 749 -19.29 -9.89 -45.36
CA ALA A 749 -20.69 -10.16 -45.64
C ALA A 749 -20.90 -11.28 -46.69
N SER A 750 -19.89 -11.57 -47.51
CA SER A 750 -19.91 -12.68 -48.48
C SER A 750 -19.78 -14.08 -47.84
N PHE A 751 -19.44 -14.15 -46.55
CA PHE A 751 -19.24 -15.40 -45.81
C PHE A 751 -20.45 -15.78 -44.95
N GLN A 752 -21.50 -16.29 -45.58
CA GLN A 752 -22.63 -16.88 -44.87
C GLN A 752 -22.33 -18.32 -44.42
N ASN A 753 -22.78 -18.68 -43.21
CA ASN A 753 -22.73 -20.05 -42.64
C ASN A 753 -21.32 -20.64 -42.43
N ILE A 754 -20.35 -19.84 -41.97
CA ILE A 754 -19.03 -20.33 -41.53
C ILE A 754 -18.95 -20.26 -40.00
N ASN A 755 -18.43 -21.30 -39.35
CA ASN A 755 -18.21 -21.33 -37.91
C ASN A 755 -16.99 -20.50 -37.48
N ALA A 756 -17.03 -19.19 -37.69
CA ALA A 756 -15.95 -18.26 -37.39
C ALA A 756 -16.47 -16.95 -36.79
N ASP A 757 -15.63 -16.29 -35.98
CA ASP A 757 -15.85 -14.91 -35.52
C ASP A 757 -15.49 -13.95 -36.65
N MET A 758 -16.42 -13.06 -36.98
CA MET A 758 -16.28 -12.10 -38.08
C MET A 758 -16.00 -10.72 -37.50
N ILE A 759 -14.86 -10.12 -37.86
CA ILE A 759 -14.43 -8.83 -37.30
C ILE A 759 -14.14 -7.87 -38.45
N SER A 760 -14.88 -6.77 -38.52
CA SER A 760 -14.65 -5.79 -39.58
C SER A 760 -13.39 -4.96 -39.34
N THR A 761 -12.82 -4.41 -40.41
CA THR A 761 -11.72 -3.43 -40.33
C THR A 761 -12.09 -2.20 -39.51
N GLU A 762 -13.38 -1.83 -39.48
CA GLU A 762 -13.89 -0.71 -38.68
C GLU A 762 -13.91 -1.06 -37.19
N ASP A 763 -14.26 -2.30 -36.84
CA ASP A 763 -14.26 -2.78 -35.46
C ASP A 763 -12.83 -2.95 -34.90
N LEU A 764 -11.85 -3.26 -35.75
CA LEU A 764 -10.44 -3.42 -35.34
C LEU A 764 -9.84 -2.15 -34.71
N GLY A 765 -10.36 -0.96 -35.03
CA GLY A 765 -9.98 0.29 -34.38
C GLY A 765 -10.47 0.42 -32.93
N ASP A 766 -11.49 -0.36 -32.54
CA ASP A 766 -12.03 -0.43 -31.19
C ASP A 766 -11.71 -1.79 -30.55
N VAL A 767 -10.52 -1.87 -29.94
CA VAL A 767 -10.04 -3.08 -29.26
C VAL A 767 -11.02 -3.55 -28.19
N GLN A 768 -11.74 -2.66 -27.49
CA GLN A 768 -12.69 -3.08 -26.46
C GLN A 768 -13.90 -3.79 -27.07
N LYS A 769 -14.44 -3.26 -28.18
CA LYS A 769 -15.51 -3.88 -28.95
C LYS A 769 -15.10 -5.25 -29.48
N VAL A 770 -13.90 -5.39 -30.03
CA VAL A 770 -13.38 -6.68 -30.51
C VAL A 770 -13.20 -7.67 -29.36
N MET A 771 -12.68 -7.23 -28.23
CA MET A 771 -12.52 -8.09 -27.07
C MET A 771 -13.87 -8.57 -26.50
N ALA A 772 -14.92 -7.75 -26.56
CA ALA A 772 -16.27 -8.15 -26.18
C ALA A 772 -16.85 -9.23 -27.12
N ILE A 773 -16.56 -9.15 -28.42
CA ILE A 773 -16.95 -10.18 -29.41
C ILE A 773 -16.23 -11.50 -29.12
N LEU A 774 -14.93 -11.43 -28.82
CA LEU A 774 -14.11 -12.61 -28.57
C LEU A 774 -14.33 -13.21 -27.17
N ARG A 775 -14.79 -12.45 -26.18
CA ARG A 775 -15.04 -12.89 -24.80
C ARG A 775 -16.45 -12.54 -24.30
N PRO A 776 -17.50 -13.17 -24.83
CA PRO A 776 -18.87 -12.86 -24.44
C PRO A 776 -19.20 -13.17 -22.96
N GLU A 777 -18.48 -14.11 -22.32
CA GLU A 777 -18.66 -14.49 -20.91
C GLU A 777 -18.15 -13.44 -19.91
N GLU A 778 -17.17 -12.60 -20.28
CA GLU A 778 -16.66 -11.49 -19.46
C GLU A 778 -17.48 -10.20 -19.64
N ALA A 779 -18.26 -10.08 -20.72
CA ALA A 779 -19.05 -8.88 -21.02
C ALA A 779 -20.29 -8.73 -20.10
N SER A 780 -20.75 -9.81 -19.47
CA SER A 780 -21.82 -9.75 -18.47
C SER A 780 -21.36 -9.20 -17.12
N SER A 781 -20.11 -9.48 -16.71
CA SER A 781 -19.53 -8.94 -15.45
C SER A 781 -19.04 -7.50 -15.60
N VAL A 782 -18.50 -7.14 -16.78
CA VAL A 782 -18.06 -5.76 -17.06
C VAL A 782 -19.23 -4.78 -17.18
N LYS A 783 -20.44 -5.23 -17.55
CA LYS A 783 -21.63 -4.36 -17.53
C LYS A 783 -22.11 -4.03 -16.12
N GLU A 784 -21.84 -4.88 -15.12
CA GLU A 784 -22.10 -4.57 -13.71
C GLU A 784 -21.03 -3.64 -13.12
N GLU A 785 -19.76 -3.76 -13.53
CA GLU A 785 -18.67 -2.86 -13.11
C GLU A 785 -18.68 -1.49 -13.80
N ALA A 786 -18.99 -1.42 -15.10
CA ALA A 786 -19.06 -0.15 -15.85
C ALA A 786 -20.23 0.73 -15.40
N ALA A 787 -21.34 0.12 -14.96
CA ALA A 787 -22.47 0.84 -14.35
C ALA A 787 -22.11 1.48 -12.99
N LEU A 788 -21.05 1.00 -12.31
CA LEU A 788 -20.53 1.56 -11.08
C LEU A 788 -19.47 2.66 -11.32
N LEU A 789 -18.74 2.60 -12.43
CA LEU A 789 -17.67 3.56 -12.78
C LEU A 789 -18.15 4.82 -13.53
N GLU A 790 -19.26 4.76 -14.28
CA GLU A 790 -19.78 5.96 -14.97
C GLU A 790 -20.36 7.04 -14.03
N LYS A 791 -20.44 6.78 -12.71
CA LYS A 791 -20.86 7.79 -11.71
C LYS A 791 -19.71 8.63 -11.14
N SER A 792 -18.45 8.43 -11.54
CA SER A 792 -17.31 9.12 -10.91
C SER A 792 -16.33 9.83 -11.85
N ASP A 793 -16.77 10.46 -12.94
CA ASP A 793 -15.90 11.45 -13.61
C ASP A 793 -16.66 12.67 -14.16
N GLY A 794 -16.84 13.67 -13.29
CA GLY A 794 -17.27 15.02 -13.64
C GLY A 794 -16.06 15.97 -13.70
N LYS A 795 -15.75 16.43 -14.92
CA LYS A 795 -14.73 17.42 -15.27
C LYS A 795 -14.59 18.58 -14.26
N LYS A 796 -13.37 18.77 -13.74
CA LYS A 796 -12.92 20.03 -13.14
C LYS A 796 -12.83 21.14 -14.22
N ASN A 797 -13.72 22.12 -14.15
CA ASN A 797 -13.46 23.47 -14.67
C ASN A 797 -13.35 24.41 -13.48
N ILE A 798 -12.18 25.05 -13.32
CA ILE A 798 -11.95 26.15 -12.38
C ILE A 798 -12.34 27.45 -13.10
N PRO A 799 -13.16 28.32 -12.48
CA PRO A 799 -13.08 29.76 -12.74
C PRO A 799 -12.40 30.49 -11.57
N LYS A 800 -11.53 31.44 -11.95
CA LYS A 800 -10.87 32.44 -11.10
C LYS A 800 -11.86 33.33 -10.33
N ALA A 801 -11.39 33.80 -9.19
CA ALA A 801 -12.03 34.68 -8.20
C ALA A 801 -12.56 36.02 -8.73
N VAL A 802 -13.67 36.51 -8.16
CA VAL A 802 -13.93 37.88 -7.60
C VAL A 802 -15.17 37.78 -6.65
N PRO A 803 -15.47 38.77 -5.77
CA PRO A 803 -15.03 38.88 -4.38
C PRO A 803 -16.15 38.64 -3.36
N ALA A 804 -15.75 38.66 -2.08
CA ALA A 804 -16.60 38.62 -0.90
C ALA A 804 -17.89 39.45 -1.01
N ASN A 805 -19.01 38.83 -0.64
CA ASN A 805 -20.10 39.51 0.04
C ASN A 805 -20.69 38.58 1.11
N LYS A 806 -20.41 38.94 2.36
CA LYS A 806 -21.18 38.57 3.54
C LYS A 806 -22.63 39.01 3.32
N VAL A 807 -23.57 38.07 3.31
CA VAL A 807 -24.93 38.30 3.82
C VAL A 807 -25.39 37.01 4.50
N GLU A 808 -25.47 37.06 5.84
CA GLU A 808 -26.28 36.16 6.63
C GLU A 808 -27.75 36.30 6.21
N SER A 809 -28.39 35.18 5.87
CA SER A 809 -29.84 35.07 6.01
C SER A 809 -30.19 33.64 6.43
N THR A 810 -30.30 33.44 7.74
CA THR A 810 -31.11 32.40 8.35
C THR A 810 -32.57 32.60 7.93
N SER A 811 -32.97 31.95 6.84
CA SER A 811 -34.38 31.63 6.60
C SER A 811 -34.52 30.12 6.69
N GLU A 812 -35.17 29.63 7.74
CA GLU A 812 -35.57 28.23 7.85
C GLU A 812 -36.40 27.86 6.62
N ILE A 813 -35.86 27.01 5.76
CA ILE A 813 -36.57 26.49 4.60
C ILE A 813 -37.59 25.48 5.11
N ASP A 814 -38.87 25.78 4.94
CA ASP A 814 -39.96 24.87 5.30
C ASP A 814 -39.94 23.63 4.39
N LEU A 815 -39.65 22.46 4.96
CA LEU A 815 -39.60 21.20 4.23
C LEU A 815 -40.95 20.81 3.61
N SER A 816 -42.05 21.43 4.05
CA SER A 816 -43.40 21.19 3.56
C SER A 816 -43.78 21.95 2.27
N ASP A 817 -42.99 22.94 1.83
CA ASP A 817 -43.27 23.69 0.59
C ASP A 817 -43.02 22.83 -0.66
N GLU A 818 -44.07 22.52 -1.42
CA GLU A 818 -43.98 21.63 -2.59
C GLU A 818 -43.21 22.24 -3.77
N ASN A 819 -42.97 23.55 -3.79
CA ASN A 819 -42.30 24.22 -4.91
C ASN A 819 -40.78 24.31 -4.76
N THR A 820 -40.21 23.95 -3.60
CA THR A 820 -38.75 23.99 -3.38
C THR A 820 -38.04 22.79 -4.02
N PRO A 821 -36.94 23.00 -4.78
CA PRO A 821 -36.15 21.91 -5.35
C PRO A 821 -35.67 20.90 -4.30
N PHE A 822 -35.68 19.61 -4.65
CA PHE A 822 -35.31 18.53 -3.73
C PHE A 822 -33.93 18.73 -3.09
N TRP A 823 -32.93 19.17 -3.87
CA TRP A 823 -31.56 19.33 -3.37
C TRP A 823 -31.42 20.45 -2.35
N ASP A 824 -32.25 21.49 -2.44
CA ASP A 824 -32.28 22.56 -1.45
C ASP A 824 -32.93 22.08 -0.14
N LYS A 825 -33.99 21.26 -0.24
CA LYS A 825 -34.58 20.57 0.93
C LYS A 825 -33.61 19.58 1.58
N PHE A 826 -32.81 18.88 0.77
CA PHE A 826 -31.79 17.96 1.26
C PHE A 826 -30.67 18.70 2.01
N GLY A 827 -30.21 19.82 1.44
CA GLY A 827 -29.24 20.70 2.10
C GLY A 827 -29.77 21.24 3.44
N ALA A 828 -31.02 21.70 3.46
CA ALA A 828 -31.69 22.17 4.68
C ALA A 828 -31.85 21.05 5.73
N PHE A 829 -32.22 19.83 5.30
CA PHE A 829 -32.32 18.68 6.18
C PHE A 829 -30.97 18.28 6.78
N GLN A 830 -29.88 18.28 6.01
CA GLN A 830 -28.53 17.99 6.52
C GLN A 830 -28.03 19.03 7.51
N ALA A 831 -28.35 20.31 7.29
CA ALA A 831 -27.99 21.39 8.19
C ALA A 831 -28.78 21.35 9.52
N ASN A 832 -30.01 20.82 9.52
CA ASN A 832 -30.89 20.74 10.69
C ASN A 832 -30.64 19.48 11.55
N LYS A 833 -29.47 19.42 12.21
CA LYS A 833 -29.08 18.29 13.08
C LYS A 833 -30.03 18.04 14.27
N GLU A 834 -30.78 19.05 14.69
CA GLU A 834 -31.70 18.96 15.83
C GLU A 834 -33.09 18.47 15.39
N GLY A 835 -33.57 18.92 14.23
CA GLY A 835 -34.79 18.41 13.59
C GLY A 835 -34.69 16.97 13.09
N GLN A 836 -33.48 16.46 12.84
CA GLN A 836 -33.24 15.03 12.54
C GLN A 836 -33.56 14.09 13.71
N LYS A 837 -33.90 14.63 14.90
CA LYS A 837 -34.42 13.86 16.03
C LYS A 837 -35.96 13.85 16.10
N ASP A 838 -36.67 14.69 15.32
CA ASP A 838 -38.14 14.70 15.24
C ASP A 838 -38.61 13.83 14.07
N ALA A 839 -39.35 12.77 14.38
CA ALA A 839 -39.90 11.83 13.41
C ALA A 839 -40.79 12.52 12.35
N ARG A 840 -41.47 13.63 12.65
CA ARG A 840 -42.32 14.36 11.69
C ARG A 840 -41.50 15.03 10.60
N VAL A 841 -40.33 15.55 10.96
CA VAL A 841 -39.37 16.19 10.03
C VAL A 841 -38.76 15.13 9.12
N ILE A 842 -38.41 13.96 9.67
CA ILE A 842 -37.91 12.82 8.91
C ILE A 842 -38.97 12.35 7.90
N ILE A 843 -40.23 12.19 8.31
CA ILE A 843 -41.32 11.78 7.42
C ILE A 843 -41.56 12.79 6.29
N GLN A 844 -41.56 14.09 6.59
CA GLN A 844 -41.71 15.13 5.56
C GLN A 844 -40.56 15.10 4.55
N PHE A 845 -39.33 14.87 5.02
CA PHE A 845 -38.18 14.70 4.15
C PHE A 845 -38.31 13.43 3.30
N LEU A 846 -38.68 12.28 3.89
CA LEU A 846 -38.91 11.02 3.16
C LEU A 846 -40.02 11.15 2.09
N ARG A 847 -41.07 11.94 2.33
CA ARG A 847 -42.09 12.25 1.30
C ARG A 847 -41.50 13.00 0.12
N SER A 848 -40.58 13.93 0.37
CA SER A 848 -39.88 14.67 -0.68
C SER A 848 -38.94 13.76 -1.48
N VAL A 849 -38.28 12.82 -0.81
CA VAL A 849 -37.44 11.78 -1.47
C VAL A 849 -38.28 10.88 -2.38
N VAL A 850 -39.40 10.33 -1.88
CA VAL A 850 -40.27 9.46 -2.67
C VAL A 850 -40.83 10.18 -3.90
N ARG A 851 -41.30 11.42 -3.75
CA ARG A 851 -41.80 12.22 -4.88
C ARG A 851 -40.72 12.52 -5.91
N TRP A 852 -39.54 12.94 -5.46
CA TRP A 852 -38.41 13.16 -6.36
C TRP A 852 -38.06 11.88 -7.11
N MET A 853 -38.09 10.74 -6.41
CA MET A 853 -37.80 9.45 -7.04
C MET A 853 -38.85 9.03 -8.07
N GLU A 854 -40.13 9.29 -7.79
CA GLU A 854 -41.23 9.01 -8.72
C GLU A 854 -41.18 9.90 -9.98
N GLN A 855 -40.75 11.16 -9.84
CA GLN A 855 -40.62 12.10 -10.96
C GLN A 855 -39.39 11.85 -11.84
N ALA A 856 -38.31 11.29 -11.29
CA ALA A 856 -37.06 11.06 -12.01
C ALA A 856 -37.08 9.84 -12.97
N GLY A 857 -38.11 8.99 -12.91
CA GLY A 857 -38.33 7.89 -13.87
C GLY A 857 -37.20 6.86 -13.92
N PHE A 858 -37.11 5.96 -12.92
CA PHE A 858 -36.08 4.92 -12.87
C PHE A 858 -36.44 3.64 -13.64
N THR A 859 -35.46 3.04 -14.33
CA THR A 859 -35.64 1.87 -15.21
C THR A 859 -34.90 0.59 -14.72
N GLY A 860 -34.26 0.63 -13.54
CA GLY A 860 -33.49 -0.48 -12.97
C GLY A 860 -34.21 -1.27 -11.85
N LYS A 861 -33.88 -2.56 -11.70
CA LYS A 861 -34.45 -3.45 -10.67
C LYS A 861 -34.04 -3.09 -9.23
N LEU A 862 -32.83 -2.53 -9.06
CA LEU A 862 -32.29 -2.10 -7.76
C LEU A 862 -32.97 -0.81 -7.26
N ASP A 863 -33.28 0.12 -8.17
CA ASP A 863 -33.92 1.40 -7.86
C ASP A 863 -35.39 1.22 -7.46
N ALA A 864 -36.07 0.21 -8.02
CA ALA A 864 -37.43 -0.16 -7.62
C ALA A 864 -37.47 -0.76 -6.21
N GLN A 865 -36.47 -1.57 -5.83
CA GLN A 865 -36.36 -2.15 -4.49
C GLN A 865 -36.09 -1.06 -3.44
N LEU A 866 -35.21 -0.10 -3.76
CA LEU A 866 -34.91 1.03 -2.88
C LEU A 866 -36.14 1.93 -2.65
N LEU A 867 -36.92 2.20 -3.70
CA LEU A 867 -38.16 2.96 -3.59
C LEU A 867 -39.17 2.24 -2.67
N GLU A 868 -39.30 0.92 -2.78
CA GLU A 868 -40.15 0.13 -1.90
C GLU A 868 -39.65 0.07 -0.46
N ASP A 869 -38.33 -0.04 -0.24
CA ASP A 869 -37.77 0.02 1.11
C ASP A 869 -37.98 1.38 1.77
N ILE A 870 -37.84 2.49 1.01
CA ILE A 870 -38.12 3.84 1.51
C ILE A 870 -39.62 4.03 1.80
N ARG A 871 -40.52 3.47 0.97
CA ARG A 871 -41.97 3.46 1.24
C ARG A 871 -42.31 2.66 2.49
N ARG A 872 -41.66 1.50 2.69
CA ARG A 872 -41.83 0.66 3.88
C ARG A 872 -41.38 1.40 5.14
N ILE A 873 -40.18 1.97 5.13
CA ILE A 873 -39.64 2.76 6.26
C ILE A 873 -40.58 3.94 6.57
N ARG A 874 -41.06 4.64 5.55
CA ARG A 874 -42.04 5.72 5.76
C ARG A 874 -43.32 5.20 6.42
N SER A 875 -43.86 4.07 5.99
CA SER A 875 -45.07 3.47 6.59
C SER A 875 -44.86 3.10 8.05
N GLU A 876 -43.70 2.53 8.39
CA GLU A 876 -43.33 2.17 9.77
C GLU A 876 -43.22 3.43 10.67
N PHE A 877 -42.75 4.55 10.13
CA PHE A 877 -42.71 5.84 10.83
C PHE A 877 -44.10 6.52 10.92
N ASP A 878 -44.92 6.47 9.87
CA ASP A 878 -46.30 6.98 9.88
C ASP A 878 -47.17 6.20 10.92
N GLU A 879 -46.95 4.88 11.08
CA GLU A 879 -47.60 4.05 12.11
C GLU A 879 -47.14 4.38 13.55
N CYS A 880 -45.84 4.66 13.75
CA CYS A 880 -45.30 5.04 15.06
C CYS A 880 -45.77 6.42 15.57
N ILE A 881 -46.27 7.31 14.69
CA ILE A 881 -46.77 8.65 15.07
C ILE A 881 -48.29 8.65 15.29
N ALA A 882 -49.02 7.67 14.74
CA ALA A 882 -50.47 7.56 14.86
C ALA A 882 -50.95 6.77 16.10
N GLY A 883 -50.04 6.07 16.79
CA GLY A 883 -50.26 5.45 18.11
C GLY A 883 -49.74 6.33 19.23
#